data_AF-A0A7W1W2N4-F1
#
_entry.id   AF-A0A7W1W2N4-F1
#
_cell.length_a   1.000
_cell.length_b   1.000
_cell.length_c   1.000
_cell.angle_alpha   90.00
_cell.angle_beta   90.00
_cell.angle_gamma   90.00
#
_symmetry.space_group_name_H-M   'P 1'
#
loop_
_entity.id
_entity.type
_entity.pdbx_description
1 polymer ?
#
loop_
_entity_poly.entity_id
_entity_poly.type
_entity_poly.pdbx_seq_one_letter_code
_entity_poly.pdbx_strand_id
1 'polypeptide(L)'
;AAAFDDGFAKIVHARQPHSRNLLAEKSDGAHPVKDAGIRLGWDDEQILIWYMRQMMIDPTVTNPDKRIDAPLGVFGYAVDVRETVAPENALPENVWESLNEVASRAELTIPRDPNQPDDLLSIGGFAGELPYQVYPAQLDGNKNKSFWLPMYFANWMGHNIVLPDTEAAEIYQTTNPDVRPDPEDAVKDTGTGITGAAQNGLNKIYEAANLNTALRYGRRYEFRIRLRDLSGGGTPLAPEIKPLNETPSQTGACHFKRYVAPNRLRVADLPLNTDAASEINSLSIRRPLLGYPAAVYTDSKYADAVSSLKAASEAMRIASETGNNAEAFGIADPDVNQVEITVEVQTLKMDNLLSVSGRESYVHLYTTRRAFPFVNDENDYEAALDLPVVYRDCKVLHTGDETDLVNDLGLPDAIDNLQEIVLPKARTVRLTLRAVCEDKANNGDYYGLLDDANHDMDVRFGQASQVITYQPSNDEADLFVNAASAQKVQAIFLQPDAAPVFDGESIKLFIGEASIAKQVEKAPDMIERLANQLDLVNLGLTLTGAKGERVQFGCSNRIRHTLSPDNSSITFASKGDLMNHWLCCINLELDRDWTWDALEHRSLVVNRTARFTKDDAATETDEREVGDVSISRTASFEALQNPRRNYTRLIFIDAVEPKNHRLQSAPGETQPRFPDTIEVSYKLETRFKPDHADNREDAEQLAVTLPITTTPAQVPKIVSAGIALSPYRRNDSYSATEPRQRFLWIEFAEAIKDPHDTYFARVLAYAPDQLISNNHPDLFIAPKEPPLAIDPEYLRVIAPGASNDLAGLNSMQPMEKASDGNRHYLLPLPHGIHADAAEMFGFFTYELRVGHFRDPETKAMVWTTAQGRFGRPLRASGIQHPAPTLTCTVNRDEQKLSVSAPYAVAVFDGKNVTADPPRTQLWCLLYAQVRQADNRDFRNVLLDDKQLDWRVQVEDEKDVNRYLRYDAEQRRLLRSIAVKNWKDELDYGKMKHVFKLADTDTLNTDATKYGTTVWSKDEANQLLRLYGLPYASPLSVLVVEFLPIITNIHEHISKLQNSNVNERLRAGARVADLPAQDVIEREAARASAQSSFEQQPSPLSDRLGERRILRTSPLTEVPFVCCTNC
;
A
#
# COMPACT_ATOMS: atom_id res chain seq x y z
N ALA A 1 6.04 14.56 85.26
CA ALA A 1 6.99 15.02 86.28
C ALA A 1 7.96 13.90 86.59
N ALA A 2 7.61 12.88 87.40
CA ALA A 2 8.52 11.81 87.84
C ALA A 2 9.40 11.12 86.76
N ALA A 3 8.90 10.96 85.54
CA ALA A 3 9.71 10.40 84.45
C ALA A 3 10.90 11.28 84.06
N PHE A 4 10.78 12.61 84.15
CA PHE A 4 11.75 13.63 83.72
C PHE A 4 12.68 14.14 84.83
N ASP A 5 12.58 13.58 86.05
CA ASP A 5 13.36 14.02 87.22
C ASP A 5 14.87 13.73 87.07
N ASP A 6 15.27 12.91 86.08
CA ASP A 6 16.66 12.67 85.70
C ASP A 6 17.24 13.74 84.76
N GLY A 7 16.43 14.73 84.37
CA GLY A 7 16.86 15.90 83.60
C GLY A 7 17.12 15.63 82.12
N PHE A 8 16.57 14.55 81.55
CA PHE A 8 16.69 14.24 80.12
C PHE A 8 15.32 14.19 79.42
N ALA A 9 15.32 14.58 78.15
CA ALA A 9 14.20 14.29 77.25
C ALA A 9 13.99 12.77 77.11
N LYS A 10 12.77 12.33 76.82
CA LYS A 10 12.41 10.89 76.73
C LYS A 10 12.21 10.39 75.32
N ILE A 11 11.87 11.28 74.41
CA ILE A 11 11.75 10.98 72.99
C ILE A 11 12.55 12.03 72.23
N VAL A 12 13.50 11.58 71.41
CA VAL A 12 14.30 12.43 70.54
C VAL A 12 14.19 11.93 69.11
N HIS A 13 13.81 12.83 68.21
CA HIS A 13 13.71 12.58 66.79
C HIS A 13 14.79 13.37 66.07
N ALA A 14 15.58 12.69 65.25
CA ALA A 14 16.55 13.31 64.35
C ALA A 14 16.20 12.90 62.92
N ARG A 15 16.08 13.88 62.00
CA ARG A 15 15.77 13.61 60.59
C ARG A 15 16.47 14.60 59.68
N GLN A 16 16.98 14.10 58.57
CA GLN A 16 17.42 14.92 57.44
C GLN A 16 16.32 15.00 56.37
N PRO A 17 16.02 16.18 55.79
CA PRO A 17 15.11 16.31 54.66
C PRO A 17 15.67 15.67 53.39
N HIS A 18 14.85 14.88 52.69
CA HIS A 18 15.24 14.21 51.44
C HIS A 18 14.50 14.71 50.19
N SER A 19 13.53 15.61 50.33
CA SER A 19 12.79 16.25 49.22
C SER A 19 12.68 17.75 49.47
N ARG A 20 12.50 18.53 48.39
CA ARG A 20 12.15 19.95 48.44
C ARG A 20 10.85 20.18 49.21
N ASN A 21 9.90 19.26 49.14
CA ASN A 21 8.73 19.28 50.01
C ASN A 21 9.10 18.71 51.39
N LEU A 22 9.27 19.61 52.36
CA LEU A 22 9.68 19.26 53.72
C LEU A 22 8.68 18.38 54.48
N LEU A 23 7.43 18.32 54.01
CA LEU A 23 6.37 17.48 54.59
C LEU A 23 6.29 16.10 53.93
N ALA A 24 6.94 15.90 52.78
CA ALA A 24 6.94 14.60 52.11
C ALA A 24 7.78 13.59 52.90
N GLU A 25 7.19 12.42 53.16
CA GLU A 25 7.87 11.30 53.82
C GLU A 25 8.59 10.36 52.86
N LYS A 26 8.24 10.43 51.57
CA LYS A 26 8.89 9.69 50.49
C LYS A 26 9.42 10.69 49.47
N SER A 27 10.53 10.32 48.82
CA SER A 27 11.06 11.08 47.70
C SER A 27 10.07 11.06 46.54
N ASP A 28 9.84 12.23 45.95
CA ASP A 28 9.06 12.50 44.75
C ASP A 28 9.95 12.83 43.54
N GLY A 29 11.27 12.62 43.66
CA GLY A 29 12.28 13.01 42.66
C GLY A 29 12.66 14.50 42.72
N ALA A 30 11.97 15.31 43.53
CA ALA A 30 12.32 16.70 43.74
C ALA A 30 13.37 16.82 44.86
N HIS A 31 14.64 16.66 44.51
CA HIS A 31 15.75 16.80 45.47
C HIS A 31 15.78 18.18 46.16
N PRO A 32 16.23 18.26 47.43
CA PRO A 32 16.46 19.53 48.12
C PRO A 32 17.43 20.44 47.34
N VAL A 33 17.06 21.70 47.15
CA VAL A 33 17.89 22.71 46.46
C VAL A 33 19.06 23.19 47.34
N LYS A 34 18.85 23.22 48.66
CA LYS A 34 19.86 23.52 49.67
C LYS A 34 19.79 22.47 50.76
N ASP A 35 20.94 22.10 51.31
CA ASP A 35 20.98 21.23 52.47
C ASP A 35 20.52 22.00 53.70
N ALA A 36 19.65 21.38 54.49
CA ALA A 36 19.07 21.98 55.68
C ALA A 36 19.62 21.32 56.95
N GLY A 37 20.73 20.59 56.93
CA GLY A 37 21.31 19.95 58.12
C GLY A 37 20.41 18.89 58.74
N ILE A 38 20.62 18.63 60.03
CA ILE A 38 19.86 17.66 60.80
C ILE A 38 18.79 18.38 61.64
N ARG A 39 17.53 18.03 61.40
CA ARG A 39 16.39 18.56 62.16
C ARG A 39 16.15 17.71 63.40
N LEU A 40 15.96 18.39 64.52
CA LEU A 40 15.82 17.79 65.84
C LEU A 40 14.46 18.17 66.45
N GLY A 41 13.77 17.20 67.04
CA GLY A 41 12.55 17.40 67.81
C GLY A 41 12.58 16.49 69.04
N TRP A 42 11.93 16.90 70.15
CA TRP A 42 11.95 16.11 71.37
C TRP A 42 10.73 16.35 72.26
N ASP A 43 10.07 15.27 72.71
CA ASP A 43 8.91 15.34 73.62
C ASP A 43 7.81 16.34 73.18
N ASP A 44 7.47 16.36 71.89
CA ASP A 44 6.60 17.34 71.24
C ASP A 44 5.20 17.48 71.87
N GLU A 45 4.52 16.37 72.10
CA GLU A 45 3.23 16.32 72.78
C GLU A 45 3.35 16.86 74.22
N GLN A 46 4.44 16.49 74.91
CA GLN A 46 4.64 16.87 76.31
C GLN A 46 4.95 18.37 76.45
N ILE A 47 5.75 18.93 75.55
CA ILE A 47 6.03 20.38 75.45
C ILE A 47 4.74 21.14 75.15
N LEU A 48 3.93 20.66 74.21
CA LEU A 48 2.64 21.29 73.88
C LEU A 48 1.70 21.29 75.08
N ILE A 49 1.59 20.16 75.79
CA ILE A 49 0.81 20.05 77.02
C ILE A 49 1.31 21.03 78.08
N TRP A 50 2.63 21.16 78.24
CA TRP A 50 3.21 22.12 79.19
C TRP A 50 2.89 23.57 78.83
N TYR A 51 3.03 23.98 77.56
CA TYR A 51 2.68 25.33 77.12
C TYR A 51 1.17 25.61 77.21
N MET A 52 0.32 24.69 76.78
CA MET A 52 -1.14 24.85 76.88
C MET A 52 -1.59 24.98 78.33
N ARG A 53 -1.00 24.21 79.25
CA ARG A 53 -1.25 24.39 80.69
C ARG A 53 -0.86 25.80 81.11
N GLN A 54 0.29 26.34 80.72
CA GLN A 54 0.70 27.68 81.13
C GLN A 54 -0.15 28.81 80.51
N MET A 55 -0.62 28.65 79.27
CA MET A 55 -1.30 29.70 78.50
C MET A 55 -2.84 29.65 78.54
N MET A 56 -3.45 28.50 78.83
CA MET A 56 -4.91 28.34 78.83
C MET A 56 -5.47 28.04 80.23
N ILE A 57 -6.68 28.52 80.47
CA ILE A 57 -7.49 28.15 81.64
C ILE A 57 -8.12 26.79 81.32
N ASP A 58 -7.89 25.79 82.17
CA ASP A 58 -8.54 24.48 82.05
C ASP A 58 -10.07 24.65 82.16
N PRO A 59 -10.84 24.28 81.13
CA PRO A 59 -12.29 24.44 81.13
C PRO A 59 -13.02 23.58 82.19
N THR A 60 -12.33 22.63 82.82
CA THR A 60 -12.88 21.76 83.88
C THR A 60 -12.74 22.33 85.29
N VAL A 61 -12.05 23.46 85.48
CA VAL A 61 -11.81 24.08 86.78
C VAL A 61 -12.72 25.29 86.97
N THR A 62 -13.60 25.23 87.97
CA THR A 62 -14.65 26.24 88.24
C THR A 62 -14.16 27.52 88.93
N ASN A 63 -12.89 27.60 89.37
CA ASN A 63 -12.37 28.77 90.06
C ASN A 63 -10.88 29.03 89.72
N PRO A 64 -10.53 30.06 88.92
CA PRO A 64 -9.17 30.32 88.44
C PRO A 64 -8.13 30.59 89.55
N ASP A 65 -8.57 31.10 90.70
CA ASP A 65 -7.69 31.60 91.77
C ASP A 65 -7.09 30.48 92.67
N LYS A 66 -7.45 29.22 92.45
CA LYS A 66 -6.95 28.05 93.22
C LYS A 66 -6.00 27.14 92.44
N ARG A 67 -5.35 27.67 91.41
CA ARG A 67 -4.40 26.90 90.63
C ARG A 67 -3.05 26.80 91.36
N ILE A 68 -2.67 25.60 91.82
CA ILE A 68 -1.28 25.24 92.13
C ILE A 68 -0.84 24.24 91.05
N ASP A 69 -0.68 24.72 89.82
CA ASP A 69 0.19 24.00 88.89
C ASP A 69 1.59 24.52 89.16
N ALA A 70 2.46 23.65 89.68
CA ALA A 70 3.85 24.00 89.90
C ALA A 70 4.44 24.56 88.59
N PRO A 71 5.05 25.75 88.60
CA PRO A 71 5.72 26.28 87.42
C PRO A 71 6.74 25.25 86.94
N LEU A 72 6.77 25.00 85.64
CA LEU A 72 7.69 24.06 85.05
C LEU A 72 9.11 24.57 85.33
N GLY A 73 9.92 23.81 86.05
CA GLY A 73 11.31 24.14 86.32
C GLY A 73 12.21 24.02 85.09
N VAL A 74 11.67 23.80 83.89
CA VAL A 74 12.43 23.70 82.64
C VAL A 74 12.24 24.99 81.85
N PHE A 75 13.31 25.78 81.76
CA PHE A 75 13.40 27.04 81.04
C PHE A 75 13.94 26.87 79.61
N GLY A 76 14.71 25.80 79.36
CA GLY A 76 15.19 25.47 78.03
C GLY A 76 15.96 24.15 78.00
N TYR A 77 16.70 23.95 76.92
CA TYR A 77 17.28 22.66 76.55
C TYR A 77 18.75 22.82 76.17
N ALA A 78 19.60 21.89 76.59
CA ALA A 78 20.95 21.73 76.07
C ALA A 78 20.99 20.51 75.15
N VAL A 79 21.47 20.70 73.92
CA VAL A 79 21.53 19.66 72.89
C VAL A 79 22.96 19.16 72.81
N ASP A 80 23.15 17.88 73.09
CA ASP A 80 24.46 17.24 72.97
C ASP A 80 24.51 16.38 71.70
N VAL A 81 25.69 16.33 71.08
CA VAL A 81 25.98 15.54 69.89
C VAL A 81 27.19 14.63 70.13
N ARG A 82 27.21 13.48 69.47
CA ARG A 82 28.42 12.69 69.25
C ARG A 82 28.39 12.03 67.87
N GLU A 83 29.55 11.89 67.26
CA GLU A 83 29.72 11.03 66.09
C GLU A 83 29.75 9.56 66.52
N THR A 84 29.08 8.67 65.79
CA THR A 84 29.09 7.23 66.07
C THR A 84 29.87 6.49 65.00
N VAL A 85 30.68 5.52 65.43
CA VAL A 85 31.39 4.61 64.53
C VAL A 85 30.46 3.44 64.21
N ALA A 86 30.47 2.97 62.95
CA ALA A 86 29.66 1.84 62.51
C ALA A 86 29.87 0.61 63.42
N PRO A 87 28.80 -0.20 63.66
CA PRO A 87 28.80 -1.27 64.66
C PRO A 87 29.83 -2.39 64.42
N GLU A 88 30.48 -2.42 63.26
CA GLU A 88 31.48 -3.43 62.87
C GLU A 88 32.87 -3.18 63.50
N ASN A 89 33.14 -1.96 64.00
CA ASN A 89 34.38 -1.61 64.70
C ASN A 89 34.06 -1.13 66.12
N ALA A 90 34.01 -2.07 67.07
CA ALA A 90 33.76 -1.80 68.50
C ALA A 90 34.92 -1.02 69.14
N LEU A 91 35.02 0.27 68.83
CA LEU A 91 35.79 1.27 69.57
C LEU A 91 34.97 1.79 70.76
N PRO A 92 35.60 2.44 71.76
CA PRO A 92 34.86 3.16 72.79
C PRO A 92 33.95 4.22 72.15
N GLU A 93 32.73 4.38 72.67
CA GLU A 93 31.81 5.43 72.21
C GLU A 93 32.48 6.80 72.33
N ASN A 94 32.32 7.64 71.29
CA ASN A 94 32.83 9.01 71.32
C ASN A 94 32.14 9.81 72.45
N VAL A 95 32.88 10.77 73.00
CA VAL A 95 32.41 11.63 74.10
C VAL A 95 31.33 12.59 73.58
N TRP A 96 30.32 12.85 74.42
CA TRP A 96 29.28 13.84 74.14
C TRP A 96 29.83 15.26 74.17
N GLU A 97 29.56 16.03 73.13
CA GLU A 97 29.87 17.46 73.02
C GLU A 97 28.57 18.28 73.06
N SER A 98 28.60 19.45 73.68
CA SER A 98 27.42 20.32 73.76
C SER A 98 27.38 21.33 72.63
N LEU A 99 26.27 21.39 71.90
CA LEU A 99 26.03 22.38 70.84
C LEU A 99 25.65 23.76 71.40
N ASN A 100 25.47 23.89 72.70
CA ASN A 100 24.98 25.08 73.38
C ASN A 100 26.08 25.86 74.12
N GLU A 101 27.31 25.32 74.16
CA GLU A 101 28.41 25.90 74.93
C GLU A 101 28.98 27.15 74.27
N VAL A 102 29.08 28.22 75.06
CA VAL A 102 29.61 29.53 74.64
C VAL A 102 30.52 30.11 75.72
N ALA A 103 31.42 30.99 75.29
CA ALA A 103 32.20 31.86 76.16
C ALA A 103 31.91 33.34 75.83
N SER A 104 31.96 34.22 76.82
CA SER A 104 31.85 35.66 76.59
C SER A 104 33.14 36.20 75.98
N ARG A 105 33.05 36.94 74.86
CA ARG A 105 34.22 37.57 74.21
C ARG A 105 34.89 38.65 75.06
N ALA A 106 34.11 39.28 75.95
CA ALA A 106 34.53 40.30 76.89
C ALA A 106 33.76 40.14 78.20
N GLU A 107 34.21 40.79 79.28
CA GLU A 107 33.48 40.78 80.56
C GLU A 107 32.06 41.33 80.38
N LEU A 108 31.08 40.62 80.89
CA LEU A 108 29.69 41.04 80.86
C LEU A 108 29.50 42.23 81.80
N THR A 109 28.85 43.27 81.31
CA THR A 109 28.56 44.48 82.09
C THR A 109 27.06 44.76 82.11
N ILE A 110 26.56 45.23 83.25
CA ILE A 110 25.18 45.71 83.39
C ILE A 110 25.24 47.17 83.86
N PRO A 111 24.48 48.09 83.26
CA PRO A 111 24.40 49.46 83.75
C PRO A 111 23.79 49.48 85.16
N ARG A 112 24.46 50.16 86.10
CA ARG A 112 23.97 50.30 87.49
C ARG A 112 22.66 51.07 87.57
N ASP A 113 22.46 52.01 86.66
CA ASP A 113 21.22 52.74 86.45
C ASP A 113 20.82 52.64 84.96
N PRO A 114 19.63 52.11 84.62
CA PRO A 114 19.17 52.02 83.24
C PRO A 114 19.05 53.39 82.52
N ASN A 115 19.05 54.52 83.24
CA ASN A 115 19.05 55.87 82.66
C ASN A 115 20.47 56.44 82.44
N GLN A 116 21.52 55.75 82.89
CA GLN A 116 22.92 56.14 82.69
C GLN A 116 23.71 54.96 82.09
N PRO A 117 23.65 54.77 80.75
CA PRO A 117 24.23 53.60 80.08
C PRO A 117 25.77 53.49 80.21
N ASP A 118 26.45 54.54 80.64
CA ASP A 118 27.92 54.58 80.78
C ASP A 118 28.43 54.16 82.19
N ASP A 119 27.56 54.03 83.21
CA ASP A 119 27.94 53.54 84.55
C ASP A 119 27.77 52.02 84.65
N LEU A 120 28.80 51.31 84.21
CA LEU A 120 28.78 49.85 84.02
C LEU A 120 29.33 49.10 85.25
N LEU A 121 28.58 48.10 85.72
CA LEU A 121 29.03 47.09 86.68
C LEU A 121 29.50 45.83 85.93
N SER A 122 30.78 45.49 86.03
CA SER A 122 31.30 44.22 85.50
C SER A 122 30.86 43.04 86.38
N ILE A 123 30.35 42.00 85.72
CA ILE A 123 29.87 40.74 86.30
C ILE A 123 30.88 39.61 85.99
N GLY A 124 31.97 39.93 85.28
CA GLY A 124 33.00 38.99 84.86
C GLY A 124 32.66 38.27 83.55
N GLY A 125 33.53 37.33 83.15
CA GLY A 125 33.30 36.48 81.99
C GLY A 125 32.32 35.36 82.27
N PHE A 126 31.58 34.93 81.24
CA PHE A 126 30.69 33.78 81.28
C PHE A 126 31.29 32.67 80.41
N ALA A 127 31.37 31.45 80.94
CA ALA A 127 31.68 30.25 80.18
C ALA A 127 30.71 29.16 80.61
N GLY A 128 29.94 28.64 79.65
CA GLY A 128 28.91 27.65 79.92
C GLY A 128 27.89 27.56 78.80
N GLU A 129 26.81 26.84 79.04
CA GLU A 129 25.81 26.56 78.01
C GLU A 129 24.63 27.53 78.10
N LEU A 130 24.30 28.17 76.99
CA LEU A 130 23.07 28.95 76.87
C LEU A 130 21.90 28.02 76.54
N PRO A 131 20.75 28.12 77.23
CA PRO A 131 19.61 27.25 76.99
C PRO A 131 18.97 27.53 75.62
N TYR A 132 18.75 26.48 74.82
CA TYR A 132 17.91 26.54 73.62
C TYR A 132 16.44 26.54 74.02
N GLN A 133 15.63 27.39 73.39
CA GLN A 133 14.21 27.51 73.70
C GLN A 133 13.35 27.21 72.49
N VAL A 134 12.30 26.41 72.71
CA VAL A 134 11.34 26.04 71.68
C VAL A 134 10.21 27.04 71.71
N TYR A 135 10.03 27.79 70.63
CA TYR A 135 8.97 28.80 70.55
C TYR A 135 7.83 28.33 69.63
N PRO A 136 6.56 28.57 70.00
CA PRO A 136 5.46 28.39 69.08
C PRO A 136 5.48 29.49 68.00
N ALA A 137 5.14 29.13 66.76
CA ALA A 137 5.15 30.02 65.59
C ALA A 137 3.74 30.23 65.01
N GLN A 138 3.49 31.40 64.40
CA GLN A 138 2.26 31.65 63.64
C GLN A 138 2.51 31.38 62.15
N LEU A 139 1.68 30.53 61.54
CA LEU A 139 1.71 30.29 60.09
C LEU A 139 1.39 31.61 59.35
N ASP A 140 2.24 31.95 58.37
CA ASP A 140 2.18 33.17 57.55
C ASP A 140 2.40 34.50 58.28
N GLY A 141 2.91 34.49 59.53
CA GLY A 141 3.15 35.73 60.29
C GLY A 141 1.88 36.51 60.66
N ASN A 142 0.71 35.92 60.44
CA ASN A 142 -0.57 36.57 60.72
C ASN A 142 -0.86 36.56 62.23
N LYS A 143 -0.74 37.74 62.85
CA LYS A 143 -0.92 37.97 64.29
C LYS A 143 -2.28 37.55 64.83
N ASN A 144 -3.29 37.38 63.96
CA ASN A 144 -4.65 37.00 64.33
C ASN A 144 -4.92 35.49 64.24
N LYS A 145 -3.96 34.67 63.78
CA LYS A 145 -4.10 33.21 63.69
C LYS A 145 -3.54 32.51 64.93
N SER A 146 -3.94 31.25 65.13
CA SER A 146 -3.43 30.38 66.19
C SER A 146 -1.93 30.13 66.10
N PHE A 147 -1.32 29.93 67.26
CA PHE A 147 0.05 29.47 67.39
C PHE A 147 0.15 27.96 67.12
N TRP A 148 1.18 27.57 66.38
CA TRP A 148 1.51 26.19 66.05
C TRP A 148 2.90 25.85 66.58
N LEU A 149 3.06 24.66 67.14
CA LEU A 149 4.37 24.13 67.45
C LEU A 149 4.98 23.55 66.16
N PRO A 150 6.22 23.90 65.78
CA PRO A 150 6.82 23.36 64.56
C PRO A 150 7.10 21.86 64.71
N MET A 151 7.04 21.11 63.60
CA MET A 151 7.25 19.65 63.60
C MET A 151 8.65 19.24 64.09
N TYR A 152 9.65 20.09 63.86
CA TYR A 152 11.00 19.98 64.42
C TYR A 152 11.34 21.29 65.11
N PHE A 153 12.00 21.21 66.25
CA PHE A 153 12.25 22.36 67.12
C PHE A 153 13.56 23.07 66.81
N ALA A 154 14.59 22.31 66.42
CA ALA A 154 15.90 22.85 66.14
C ALA A 154 16.47 22.29 64.85
N ASN A 155 17.41 23.01 64.27
CA ASN A 155 18.12 22.59 63.08
C ASN A 155 19.62 22.77 63.26
N TRP A 156 20.38 21.69 63.15
CA TRP A 156 21.83 21.72 63.31
C TRP A 156 22.53 21.66 61.95
N MET A 157 23.27 22.73 61.64
CA MET A 157 24.00 22.90 60.38
C MET A 157 25.52 22.76 60.54
N GLY A 158 26.01 22.23 61.67
CA GLY A 158 27.43 22.00 61.93
C GLY A 158 28.11 23.02 62.86
N HIS A 159 27.42 24.11 63.22
CA HIS A 159 27.88 25.12 64.17
C HIS A 159 27.09 25.06 65.49
N ASN A 160 27.39 25.97 66.41
CA ASN A 160 26.65 26.13 67.66
C ASN A 160 25.15 26.40 67.39
N ILE A 161 24.25 25.82 68.19
CA ILE A 161 22.80 25.86 67.94
C ILE A 161 22.12 27.13 68.48
N VAL A 162 22.80 27.89 69.33
CA VAL A 162 22.28 29.09 70.01
C VAL A 162 22.82 30.38 69.39
N LEU A 163 24.03 30.35 68.85
CA LEU A 163 24.65 31.48 68.15
C LEU A 163 24.30 31.47 66.66
N PRO A 164 23.97 32.62 66.06
CA PRO A 164 23.80 32.70 64.61
C PRO A 164 25.10 32.34 63.86
N ASP A 165 24.98 31.76 62.68
CA ASP A 165 26.12 31.39 61.83
C ASP A 165 26.80 32.63 61.23
N THR A 166 28.03 32.92 61.65
CA THR A 166 28.83 34.03 61.12
C THR A 166 29.36 33.76 59.72
N GLU A 167 29.66 32.50 59.40
CA GLU A 167 30.21 32.12 58.10
C GLU A 167 29.16 32.29 57.01
N ALA A 168 27.93 31.82 57.25
CA ALA A 168 26.81 32.07 56.37
C ALA A 168 26.56 33.58 56.15
N ALA A 169 26.66 34.37 57.22
CA ALA A 169 26.41 35.81 57.18
C ALA A 169 27.44 36.56 56.31
N GLU A 170 28.71 36.15 56.35
CA GLU A 170 29.79 36.68 55.51
C GLU A 170 29.66 36.20 54.05
N ILE A 171 29.40 34.90 53.83
CA ILE A 171 29.26 34.31 52.50
C ILE A 171 28.08 34.91 51.73
N TYR A 172 26.93 35.10 52.38
CA TYR A 172 25.75 35.71 51.75
C TYR A 172 25.72 37.24 51.85
N GLN A 173 26.78 37.86 52.40
CA GLN A 173 26.92 39.31 52.57
C GLN A 173 25.77 40.00 53.31
N THR A 174 25.08 39.30 54.21
CA THR A 174 23.95 39.84 54.99
C THR A 174 24.34 40.87 56.06
N THR A 175 25.65 40.95 56.36
CA THR A 175 26.24 41.96 57.26
C THR A 175 26.72 43.20 56.51
N ASN A 176 26.55 43.26 55.18
CA ASN A 176 26.94 44.42 54.38
C ASN A 176 25.97 45.61 54.65
N PRO A 177 26.48 46.84 54.84
CA PRO A 177 25.62 48.03 54.97
C PRO A 177 24.72 48.28 53.76
N ASP A 178 25.09 47.81 52.56
CA ASP A 178 24.38 48.07 51.30
C ASP A 178 23.31 47.00 50.94
N VAL A 179 22.87 46.19 51.92
CA VAL A 179 21.77 45.23 51.73
C VAL A 179 20.49 45.98 51.36
N ARG A 180 20.00 45.71 50.14
CA ARG A 180 18.77 46.31 49.60
C ARG A 180 17.54 45.76 50.34
N PRO A 181 16.52 46.60 50.60
CA PRO A 181 15.30 46.13 51.24
C PRO A 181 14.56 45.14 50.34
N ASP A 182 13.97 44.12 50.96
CA ASP A 182 12.88 43.37 50.35
C ASP A 182 11.65 44.29 50.29
N PRO A 183 11.23 44.74 49.09
CA PRO A 183 10.21 45.78 48.96
C PRO A 183 8.87 45.27 49.51
N GLU A 184 8.29 46.06 50.41
CA GLU A 184 6.97 45.79 50.98
C GLU A 184 5.90 45.91 49.90
N ASP A 185 5.25 44.80 49.55
CA ASP A 185 4.09 44.77 48.67
C ASP A 185 2.85 45.13 49.49
N ALA A 186 2.44 46.40 49.42
CA ALA A 186 1.34 46.98 50.18
C ALA A 186 -0.02 46.29 49.98
N VAL A 187 -0.17 45.44 48.96
CA VAL A 187 -1.41 44.69 48.69
C VAL A 187 -1.43 43.34 49.41
N LYS A 188 -0.25 42.75 49.67
CA LYS A 188 -0.12 41.41 50.24
C LYS A 188 0.45 41.40 51.66
N ASP A 189 0.92 42.54 52.16
CA ASP A 189 1.60 42.65 53.46
C ASP A 189 2.82 41.70 53.51
N THR A 190 3.52 41.59 52.38
CA THR A 190 4.70 40.72 52.19
C THR A 190 5.91 41.56 51.84
N GLY A 191 7.02 41.29 52.50
CA GLY A 191 8.26 42.06 52.41
C GLY A 191 8.69 42.48 53.82
N THR A 192 10.00 42.50 54.09
CA THR A 192 10.48 42.84 55.44
C THR A 192 10.75 44.35 55.61
N GLY A 193 10.99 45.09 54.52
CA GLY A 193 11.33 46.51 54.58
C GLY A 193 12.63 46.83 55.33
N ILE A 194 13.36 45.80 55.78
CA ILE A 194 14.58 45.94 56.58
C ILE A 194 15.72 46.34 55.64
N THR A 195 16.35 47.49 55.93
CA THR A 195 17.56 47.96 55.26
C THR A 195 18.74 47.93 56.22
N GLY A 196 19.94 47.65 55.69
CA GLY A 196 21.18 47.62 56.44
C GLY A 196 21.54 46.23 57.00
N ALA A 197 22.76 46.14 57.53
CA ALA A 197 23.36 44.91 58.02
C ALA A 197 22.50 44.22 59.11
N ALA A 198 22.42 42.89 59.04
CA ALA A 198 21.75 42.08 60.06
C ALA A 198 22.27 42.42 61.48
N GLN A 199 21.38 42.78 62.40
CA GLN A 199 21.73 43.13 63.79
C GLN A 199 22.01 41.87 64.63
N ASN A 200 23.18 41.29 64.47
CA ASN A 200 23.60 40.14 65.27
C ASN A 200 24.17 40.58 66.62
N GLY A 201 23.30 40.77 67.62
CA GLY A 201 23.69 41.19 68.97
C GLY A 201 24.41 40.09 69.77
N LEU A 202 24.05 38.82 69.56
CA LEU A 202 24.58 37.68 70.32
C LEU A 202 26.04 37.38 69.99
N ASN A 203 26.41 37.36 68.71
CA ASN A 203 27.80 37.07 68.30
C ASN A 203 28.80 38.18 68.63
N LYS A 204 28.32 39.37 69.03
CA LYS A 204 29.17 40.45 69.57
C LYS A 204 29.55 40.18 71.03
N ILE A 205 28.69 39.49 71.78
CA ILE A 205 28.83 39.25 73.21
C ILE A 205 29.50 37.89 73.47
N TYR A 206 29.14 36.88 72.69
CA TYR A 206 29.57 35.49 72.89
C TYR A 206 30.37 34.94 71.70
N GLU A 207 31.20 33.95 71.98
CA GLU A 207 31.88 33.07 71.02
C GLU A 207 31.51 31.61 71.31
N ALA A 208 31.39 30.80 70.26
CA ALA A 208 31.09 29.38 70.41
C ALA A 208 32.31 28.63 70.95
N ALA A 209 32.10 27.60 71.76
CA ALA A 209 33.16 26.64 72.09
C ALA A 209 33.57 25.83 70.84
N ASN A 210 34.82 25.37 70.81
CA ASN A 210 35.33 24.52 69.73
C ASN A 210 34.66 23.14 69.78
N LEU A 211 33.96 22.76 68.70
CA LEU A 211 33.40 21.42 68.50
C LEU A 211 34.38 20.58 67.69
N ASN A 212 34.73 19.37 68.14
CA ASN A 212 35.50 18.43 67.31
C ASN A 212 34.58 17.68 66.33
N THR A 213 33.30 17.55 66.68
CA THR A 213 32.28 16.88 65.87
C THR A 213 31.86 17.76 64.69
N ALA A 214 32.54 17.62 63.56
CA ALA A 214 32.17 18.30 62.32
C ALA A 214 31.03 17.55 61.59
N LEU A 215 30.05 18.30 61.07
CA LEU A 215 28.98 17.74 60.24
C LEU A 215 29.50 17.46 58.82
N ARG A 216 29.46 16.19 58.40
CA ARG A 216 29.94 15.68 57.10
C ARG A 216 29.06 14.56 56.58
N TYR A 217 28.87 14.50 55.26
CA TYR A 217 28.13 13.41 54.63
C TYR A 217 28.82 12.06 54.85
N GLY A 218 28.05 10.97 54.87
CA GLY A 218 28.56 9.63 55.12
C GLY A 218 28.66 9.25 56.60
N ARG A 219 28.67 10.22 57.51
CA ARG A 219 28.84 10.00 58.96
C ARG A 219 27.51 9.86 59.70
N ARG A 220 27.55 9.23 60.87
CA ARG A 220 26.37 8.99 61.72
C ARG A 220 26.48 9.77 63.02
N TYR A 221 25.42 10.48 63.38
CA TYR A 221 25.37 11.32 64.56
C TYR A 221 24.26 10.88 65.50
N GLU A 222 24.54 10.93 66.79
CA GLU A 222 23.56 10.75 67.85
C GLU A 222 23.36 12.04 68.63
N PHE A 223 22.12 12.27 69.04
CA PHE A 223 21.69 13.44 69.79
C PHE A 223 21.00 13.02 71.08
N ARG A 224 21.29 13.74 72.16
CA ARG A 224 20.53 13.67 73.42
C ARG A 224 20.21 15.08 73.88
N ILE A 225 19.09 15.23 74.59
CA ILE A 225 18.63 16.53 75.08
C ILE A 225 18.55 16.53 76.60
N ARG A 226 19.22 17.51 77.22
CA ARG A 226 19.22 17.78 78.65
C ARG A 226 18.29 18.95 78.98
N LEU A 227 17.51 18.81 80.03
CA LEU A 227 16.60 19.83 80.55
C LEU A 227 17.39 20.85 81.38
N ARG A 228 17.08 22.14 81.22
CA ARG A 228 17.71 23.27 81.94
C ARG A 228 16.68 24.12 82.64
N ASP A 229 17.00 24.61 83.83
CA ASP A 229 16.12 25.45 84.65
C ASP A 229 16.37 26.96 84.49
N LEU A 230 15.53 27.78 85.16
CA LEU A 230 15.64 29.25 85.11
C LEU A 230 16.94 29.80 85.73
N SER A 231 17.57 29.06 86.64
CA SER A 231 18.86 29.44 87.22
C SER A 231 20.03 29.15 86.28
N GLY A 232 19.76 28.55 85.12
CA GLY A 232 20.78 28.02 84.23
C GLY A 232 21.34 26.68 84.72
N GLY A 233 20.76 26.09 85.77
CA GLY A 233 21.11 24.76 86.28
C GLY A 233 20.53 23.63 85.42
N GLY A 234 21.01 22.41 85.63
CA GLY A 234 20.56 21.18 84.98
C GLY A 234 21.61 20.08 85.05
N THR A 235 21.33 18.93 84.45
CA THR A 235 22.26 17.80 84.40
C THR A 235 23.56 18.22 83.71
N PRO A 236 24.76 18.06 84.30
CA PRO A 236 26.00 18.53 83.69
C PRO A 236 26.44 17.62 82.52
N LEU A 237 27.24 18.19 81.60
CA LEU A 237 27.89 17.46 80.52
C LEU A 237 29.06 16.64 81.10
N ALA A 238 28.78 15.40 81.52
CA ALA A 238 29.82 14.46 81.95
C ALA A 238 29.63 13.10 81.27
N PRO A 239 30.71 12.43 80.81
CA PRO A 239 30.62 11.15 80.11
C PRO A 239 30.06 10.02 80.99
N GLU A 240 30.17 10.14 82.30
CA GLU A 240 29.72 9.13 83.28
C GLU A 240 28.23 9.24 83.63
N ILE A 241 27.58 10.35 83.27
CA ILE A 241 26.18 10.60 83.61
C ILE A 241 25.28 10.03 82.52
N LYS A 242 24.56 8.97 82.91
CA LYS A 242 23.52 8.32 82.11
C LYS A 242 22.13 8.64 82.66
N PRO A 243 21.09 8.64 81.81
CA PRO A 243 19.73 8.78 82.28
C PRO A 243 19.35 7.66 83.25
N LEU A 244 18.67 7.99 84.34
CA LEU A 244 18.20 7.00 85.32
C LEU A 244 16.96 6.25 84.81
N ASN A 245 16.11 6.94 84.05
CA ASN A 245 14.90 6.38 83.46
C ASN A 245 15.10 6.25 81.93
N GLU A 246 15.79 5.18 81.52
CA GLU A 246 16.07 4.91 80.10
C GLU A 246 14.79 4.56 79.33
N THR A 247 14.62 5.17 78.15
CA THR A 247 13.56 4.86 77.19
C THR A 247 14.18 4.45 75.85
N PRO A 248 13.50 3.61 75.03
CA PRO A 248 14.05 3.14 73.75
C PRO A 248 14.34 4.25 72.72
N SER A 249 13.83 5.46 72.93
CA SER A 249 13.95 6.59 71.99
C SER A 249 14.57 7.83 72.63
N GLN A 250 15.35 7.65 73.69
CA GLN A 250 15.98 8.74 74.43
C GLN A 250 17.12 9.44 73.65
N THR A 251 17.71 8.73 72.69
CA THR A 251 18.68 9.28 71.75
C THR A 251 18.10 9.27 70.34
N GLY A 252 18.32 10.36 69.61
CA GLY A 252 17.99 10.44 68.19
C GLY A 252 19.22 10.14 67.36
N ALA A 253 19.20 9.11 66.53
CA ALA A 253 20.29 8.81 65.60
C ALA A 253 19.92 9.25 64.18
N CYS A 254 20.86 9.86 63.46
CA CYS A 254 20.71 10.22 62.05
C CYS A 254 21.98 9.89 61.27
N HIS A 255 21.83 9.13 60.18
CA HIS A 255 22.88 8.96 59.19
C HIS A 255 22.81 10.14 58.22
N PHE A 256 23.80 11.02 58.26
CA PHE A 256 23.80 12.22 57.44
C PHE A 256 24.32 11.89 56.04
N LYS A 257 23.47 12.05 55.03
CA LYS A 257 23.75 11.67 53.64
C LYS A 257 23.54 12.85 52.72
N ARG A 258 24.17 12.83 51.55
CA ARG A 258 23.95 13.84 50.53
C ARG A 258 22.62 13.56 49.82
N TYR A 259 21.63 14.41 50.06
CA TYR A 259 20.35 14.43 49.33
C TYR A 259 20.28 15.54 48.28
N VAL A 260 21.24 16.47 48.29
CA VAL A 260 21.37 17.56 47.31
C VAL A 260 22.05 17.02 46.05
N ALA A 261 21.29 16.95 44.96
CA ALA A 261 21.80 16.59 43.64
C ALA A 261 22.68 17.71 43.06
N PRO A 262 23.64 17.39 42.17
CA PRO A 262 24.40 18.40 41.45
C PRO A 262 23.50 19.37 40.67
N ASN A 263 23.88 20.64 40.64
CA ASN A 263 23.20 21.63 39.81
C ASN A 263 23.44 21.39 38.31
N ARG A 264 22.83 22.24 37.46
CA ARG A 264 23.05 22.22 36.00
C ARG A 264 24.53 22.43 35.67
N LEU A 265 25.01 21.75 34.63
CA LEU A 265 26.33 21.96 34.06
C LEU A 265 26.46 23.38 33.50
N ARG A 266 27.67 23.94 33.63
CA ARG A 266 28.01 25.23 33.03
C ARG A 266 28.60 24.97 31.65
N VAL A 267 27.87 25.33 30.60
CA VAL A 267 28.31 25.14 29.21
C VAL A 267 28.52 26.53 28.60
N ALA A 268 29.73 26.79 28.11
CA ALA A 268 30.04 28.05 27.44
C ALA A 268 29.46 28.06 26.01
N ASP A 269 29.27 29.26 25.46
CA ASP A 269 28.91 29.50 24.05
C ASP A 269 27.60 28.83 23.57
N LEU A 270 26.66 28.55 24.48
CA LEU A 270 25.32 28.12 24.08
C LEU A 270 24.57 29.29 23.42
N PRO A 271 23.91 29.07 22.27
CA PRO A 271 23.03 30.07 21.67
C PRO A 271 21.93 30.45 22.67
N LEU A 272 21.72 31.76 22.85
CA LEU A 272 20.73 32.35 23.76
C LEU A 272 19.32 31.82 23.48
N ASN A 273 18.84 30.84 24.26
CA ASN A 273 17.43 30.48 24.45
C ASN A 273 16.53 30.66 23.20
N THR A 274 16.97 30.17 22.05
CA THR A 274 16.18 30.09 20.83
C THR A 274 15.82 28.63 20.60
N ASP A 275 14.53 28.35 20.34
CA ASP A 275 14.09 27.02 19.88
C ASP A 275 14.67 26.63 18.51
N ALA A 276 15.44 27.51 17.87
CA ALA A 276 16.11 27.27 16.60
C ALA A 276 17.39 26.44 16.81
N ALA A 277 17.47 25.31 16.10
CA ALA A 277 18.67 24.48 16.05
C ALA A 277 19.84 25.28 15.43
N SER A 278 20.96 25.35 16.14
CA SER A 278 22.17 26.04 15.68
C SER A 278 23.31 25.04 15.51
N GLU A 279 24.23 25.30 14.57
CA GLU A 279 25.43 24.48 14.39
C GLU A 279 26.38 24.66 15.57
N ILE A 280 26.89 23.54 16.10
CA ILE A 280 27.84 23.52 17.23
C ILE A 280 29.07 22.73 16.81
N ASN A 281 30.24 23.36 16.90
CA ASN A 281 31.52 22.76 16.53
C ASN A 281 32.28 22.17 17.73
N SER A 282 32.04 22.69 18.94
CA SER A 282 32.64 22.19 20.17
C SER A 282 31.78 22.52 21.38
N LEU A 283 31.82 21.66 22.38
CA LEU A 283 31.18 21.87 23.68
C LEU A 283 32.25 22.08 24.74
N SER A 284 32.29 23.27 25.35
CA SER A 284 33.15 23.56 26.51
C SER A 284 32.33 23.51 27.79
N ILE A 285 32.55 22.48 28.60
CA ILE A 285 31.72 22.12 29.76
C ILE A 285 32.53 22.29 31.04
N ARG A 286 31.98 22.96 32.05
CA ARG A 286 32.55 23.06 33.41
C ARG A 286 31.65 22.39 34.44
N ARG A 287 32.26 22.01 35.57
CA ARG A 287 31.55 21.39 36.70
C ARG A 287 30.43 22.31 37.22
N PRO A 288 29.31 21.75 37.70
CA PRO A 288 28.27 22.52 38.37
C PRO A 288 28.78 23.20 39.63
N LEU A 289 28.09 24.24 40.07
CA LEU A 289 28.41 24.95 41.31
C LEU A 289 27.62 24.41 42.50
N LEU A 290 28.31 24.22 43.62
CA LEU A 290 27.79 23.82 44.92
C LEU A 290 27.92 24.97 45.92
N GLY A 291 26.84 25.28 46.63
CA GLY A 291 26.78 26.39 47.57
C GLY A 291 26.90 25.99 49.05
N TYR A 292 26.92 27.01 49.92
CA TYR A 292 26.84 26.82 51.37
C TYR A 292 25.43 26.36 51.82
N PRO A 293 25.30 25.45 52.81
CA PRO A 293 26.38 24.78 53.55
C PRO A 293 26.84 23.45 52.92
N ALA A 294 26.15 22.96 51.88
CA ALA A 294 26.39 21.64 51.29
C ALA A 294 27.84 21.40 50.84
N ALA A 295 28.52 22.43 50.33
CA ALA A 295 29.93 22.35 49.95
C ALA A 295 30.85 21.98 51.13
N VAL A 296 30.57 22.50 52.33
CA VAL A 296 31.35 22.26 53.55
C VAL A 296 31.16 20.83 54.06
N TYR A 297 30.01 20.22 53.80
CA TYR A 297 29.70 18.86 54.24
C TYR A 297 30.38 17.75 53.42
N THR A 298 30.98 18.09 52.27
CA THR A 298 31.74 17.14 51.45
C THR A 298 33.05 16.70 52.13
N ASP A 299 33.61 15.56 51.72
CA ASP A 299 34.77 14.89 52.35
C ASP A 299 36.12 15.64 52.17
N SER A 300 36.24 16.89 52.67
CA SER A 300 37.49 17.63 52.82
C SER A 300 38.38 17.70 51.56
N LYS A 301 37.78 17.68 50.37
CA LYS A 301 38.50 17.79 49.08
C LYS A 301 39.05 19.20 48.80
N TYR A 302 38.42 20.20 49.42
CA TYR A 302 38.95 21.55 49.53
C TYR A 302 39.59 21.73 50.92
N ALA A 303 40.79 22.29 50.98
CA ALA A 303 41.48 22.61 52.22
C ALA A 303 40.70 23.62 53.06
N ASP A 304 40.09 24.62 52.43
CA ASP A 304 39.16 25.57 53.06
C ASP A 304 38.05 26.01 52.11
N ALA A 305 36.95 25.25 52.10
CA ALA A 305 35.77 25.55 51.28
C ALA A 305 35.10 26.89 51.64
N VAL A 306 35.18 27.33 52.91
CA VAL A 306 34.55 28.57 53.38
C VAL A 306 35.26 29.78 52.78
N SER A 307 36.60 29.78 52.77
CA SER A 307 37.38 30.84 52.13
C SER A 307 37.12 30.94 50.61
N SER A 308 37.04 29.80 49.91
CA SER A 308 36.73 29.77 48.47
C SER A 308 35.31 30.29 48.17
N LEU A 309 34.32 29.98 49.02
CA LEU A 309 32.97 30.51 48.90
C LEU A 309 32.90 32.03 49.15
N LYS A 310 33.68 32.56 50.10
CA LYS A 310 33.80 34.01 50.33
C LYS A 310 34.41 34.71 49.12
N ALA A 311 35.46 34.13 48.51
CA ALA A 311 36.05 34.66 47.29
C ALA A 311 35.06 34.66 46.11
N ALA A 312 34.28 33.58 45.96
CA ALA A 312 33.23 33.48 44.93
C ALA A 312 32.11 34.52 45.14
N SER A 313 31.68 34.75 46.39
CA SER A 313 30.70 35.80 46.73
C SER A 313 31.21 37.19 46.34
N GLU A 314 32.46 37.50 46.67
CA GLU A 314 33.07 38.80 46.35
C GLU A 314 33.23 38.99 44.83
N ALA A 315 33.65 37.95 44.11
CA ALA A 315 33.72 37.98 42.65
C ALA A 315 32.35 38.25 42.00
N MET A 316 31.29 37.61 42.50
CA MET A 316 29.91 37.85 42.05
C MET A 316 29.47 39.31 42.30
N ARG A 317 29.79 39.88 43.47
CA ARG A 317 29.47 41.28 43.79
C ARG A 317 30.14 42.23 42.81
N ILE A 318 31.44 42.05 42.57
CA ILE A 318 32.21 42.87 41.61
C ILE A 318 31.63 42.74 40.18
N ALA A 319 31.27 41.54 39.77
CA ALA A 319 30.65 41.30 38.46
C ALA A 319 29.28 42.00 38.33
N SER A 320 28.44 41.94 39.38
CA SER A 320 27.16 42.65 39.45
C SER A 320 27.32 44.18 39.38
N GLU A 321 28.38 44.74 39.93
CA GLU A 321 28.65 46.19 39.91
C GLU A 321 29.21 46.68 38.57
N THR A 322 29.96 45.83 37.88
CA THR A 322 30.53 46.13 36.56
C THR A 322 29.56 45.89 35.40
N GLY A 323 28.33 45.43 35.68
CA GLY A 323 27.31 45.15 34.66
C GLY A 323 27.57 43.89 33.84
N ASN A 324 28.54 43.07 34.26
CA ASN A 324 28.79 41.76 33.67
C ASN A 324 27.81 40.74 34.26
N ASN A 325 27.28 39.85 33.43
CA ASN A 325 26.48 38.72 33.91
C ASN A 325 27.38 37.82 34.76
N ALA A 326 27.27 37.94 36.09
CA ALA A 326 27.94 37.03 37.01
C ALA A 326 27.38 35.61 36.85
N GLU A 327 28.26 34.61 36.79
CA GLU A 327 27.85 33.21 36.93
C GLU A 327 27.14 33.00 38.29
N ALA A 328 26.35 31.94 38.42
CA ALA A 328 25.64 31.61 39.67
C ALA A 328 26.60 31.48 40.88
N PHE A 329 26.08 31.61 42.10
CA PHE A 329 26.88 31.62 43.32
C PHE A 329 27.25 30.20 43.78
N GLY A 330 28.54 29.91 43.98
CA GLY A 330 29.05 28.65 44.55
C GLY A 330 30.50 28.37 44.14
N ILE A 331 31.00 27.18 44.50
CA ILE A 331 32.29 26.62 44.06
C ILE A 331 32.05 25.37 43.21
N ALA A 332 32.97 24.97 42.32
CA ALA A 332 32.82 23.72 41.57
C ALA A 332 32.57 22.51 42.48
N ASP A 333 31.59 21.68 42.11
CA ASP A 333 31.21 20.50 42.90
C ASP A 333 32.35 19.46 42.87
N PRO A 334 32.97 19.16 44.02
CA PRO A 334 34.13 18.28 44.06
C PRO A 334 33.77 16.80 43.91
N ASP A 335 32.49 16.44 44.06
CA ASP A 335 32.02 15.06 43.86
C ASP A 335 31.71 14.77 42.38
N VAL A 336 31.56 15.76 41.49
CA VAL A 336 31.24 15.54 40.07
C VAL A 336 32.50 15.27 39.27
N ASN A 337 32.72 14.05 38.78
CA ASN A 337 33.92 13.69 38.00
C ASN A 337 33.65 13.40 36.51
N GLN A 338 32.39 13.23 36.12
CA GLN A 338 32.00 12.87 34.76
C GLN A 338 30.79 13.70 34.29
N VAL A 339 30.64 13.77 32.96
CA VAL A 339 29.43 14.22 32.28
C VAL A 339 28.87 13.09 31.44
N GLU A 340 27.59 12.82 31.61
CA GLU A 340 26.81 11.93 30.75
C GLU A 340 26.17 12.74 29.64
N ILE A 341 26.35 12.29 28.41
CA ILE A 341 25.84 12.93 27.20
C ILE A 341 24.95 11.90 26.51
N THR A 342 23.65 12.18 26.49
CA THR A 342 22.68 11.38 25.75
C THR A 342 22.37 12.08 24.44
N VAL A 343 22.60 11.38 23.33
CA VAL A 343 22.35 11.87 21.97
C VAL A 343 21.02 11.30 21.50
N GLU A 344 20.09 12.18 21.19
CA GLU A 344 18.77 11.83 20.68
C GLU A 344 18.53 12.52 19.33
N VAL A 345 17.88 11.83 18.40
CA VAL A 345 17.59 12.36 17.06
C VAL A 345 16.09 12.52 16.87
N GLN A 346 15.67 13.65 16.29
CA GLN A 346 14.26 13.91 16.06
C GLN A 346 13.71 12.99 14.95
N THR A 347 12.72 12.17 15.31
CA THR A 347 11.93 11.38 14.37
C THR A 347 10.67 12.14 13.94
N LEU A 348 9.77 11.48 13.22
CA LEU A 348 8.47 12.01 12.82
C LEU A 348 7.61 12.33 14.04
N LYS A 349 6.78 13.37 13.93
CA LYS A 349 5.77 13.66 14.95
C LYS A 349 4.86 12.45 15.15
N MET A 350 4.48 12.19 16.40
CA MET A 350 3.71 11.02 16.87
C MET A 350 4.49 9.70 16.97
N ASP A 351 5.72 9.60 16.44
CA ASP A 351 6.61 8.47 16.73
C ASP A 351 7.36 8.74 18.05
N ASN A 352 6.88 8.17 19.15
CA ASN A 352 7.46 8.29 20.50
C ASN A 352 7.86 6.93 21.10
N LEU A 353 7.79 5.86 20.32
CA LEU A 353 7.98 4.48 20.81
C LEU A 353 9.41 4.22 21.31
N LEU A 354 10.41 4.84 20.67
CA LEU A 354 11.83 4.73 21.03
C LEU A 354 12.34 5.96 21.80
N SER A 355 11.44 6.76 22.36
CA SER A 355 11.81 7.95 23.13
C SER A 355 12.17 7.61 24.57
N VAL A 356 13.25 8.23 25.07
CA VAL A 356 13.68 8.11 26.47
C VAL A 356 12.58 8.58 27.43
N SER A 357 11.87 9.67 27.09
CA SER A 357 10.74 10.18 27.90
C SER A 357 9.42 9.46 27.64
N GLY A 358 9.34 8.70 26.54
CA GLY A 358 8.11 8.07 26.03
C GLY A 358 7.04 9.06 25.55
N ARG A 359 7.33 10.38 25.54
CA ARG A 359 6.35 11.43 25.22
C ARG A 359 6.75 12.27 24.03
N GLU A 360 8.04 12.44 23.80
CA GLU A 360 8.56 13.31 22.75
C GLU A 360 8.96 12.52 21.50
N SER A 361 8.98 13.17 20.34
CA SER A 361 9.39 12.57 19.07
C SER A 361 10.90 12.60 18.85
N TYR A 362 11.63 12.10 19.85
CA TYR A 362 13.08 11.94 19.83
C TYR A 362 13.42 10.49 20.09
N VAL A 363 14.32 9.94 19.28
CA VAL A 363 14.78 8.55 19.38
C VAL A 363 16.17 8.56 19.99
N HIS A 364 16.39 7.70 20.99
CA HIS A 364 17.72 7.49 21.57
C HIS A 364 18.66 6.88 20.54
N LEU A 365 19.84 7.50 20.37
CA LEU A 365 20.88 7.00 19.49
C LEU A 365 21.99 6.30 20.28
N TYR A 366 22.59 7.03 21.24
CA TYR A 366 23.56 6.49 22.18
C TYR A 366 23.71 7.40 23.41
N THR A 367 24.26 6.84 24.48
CA THR A 367 24.68 7.57 25.68
C THR A 367 26.16 7.31 25.89
N THR A 368 26.94 8.37 26.14
CA THR A 368 28.37 8.30 26.41
C THR A 368 28.73 9.07 27.67
N ARG A 369 29.80 8.65 28.36
CA ARG A 369 30.32 9.35 29.55
C ARG A 369 31.71 9.90 29.27
N ARG A 370 31.92 11.15 29.67
CA ARG A 370 33.21 11.86 29.53
C ARG A 370 33.70 12.29 30.89
N ALA A 371 34.93 11.90 31.24
CA ALA A 371 35.55 12.33 32.48
C ALA A 371 36.05 13.78 32.35
N PHE A 372 35.90 14.56 33.42
CA PHE A 372 36.59 15.84 33.54
C PHE A 372 38.11 15.61 33.63
N PRO A 373 38.93 16.64 33.31
CA PRO A 373 40.38 16.59 33.51
C PRO A 373 40.75 16.14 34.94
N PHE A 374 41.88 15.42 35.05
CA PHE A 374 42.38 14.95 36.34
C PHE A 374 42.72 16.13 37.25
N VAL A 375 42.31 16.04 38.51
CA VAL A 375 42.48 17.11 39.52
C VAL A 375 43.78 16.85 40.29
N ASN A 376 44.76 17.74 40.16
CA ASN A 376 45.99 17.73 40.96
C ASN A 376 45.96 18.77 42.09
N ASP A 377 45.31 19.92 41.84
CA ASP A 377 45.15 21.03 42.78
C ASP A 377 43.69 21.55 42.79
N GLU A 378 43.30 22.32 43.81
CA GLU A 378 41.95 22.86 43.99
C GLU A 378 41.49 23.74 42.82
N ASN A 379 42.42 24.40 42.13
CA ASN A 379 42.12 25.21 40.95
C ASN A 379 41.68 24.36 39.74
N ASP A 380 42.06 23.08 39.68
CA ASP A 380 41.72 22.18 38.57
C ASP A 380 40.22 21.81 38.57
N TYR A 381 39.51 22.01 39.68
CA TYR A 381 38.05 21.81 39.73
C TYR A 381 37.28 22.80 38.83
N GLU A 382 37.87 23.95 38.50
CA GLU A 382 37.29 24.95 37.58
C GLU A 382 37.70 24.72 36.11
N ALA A 383 38.53 23.70 35.81
CA ALA A 383 38.95 23.39 34.45
C ALA A 383 37.76 22.99 33.55
N ALA A 384 37.78 23.48 32.30
CA ALA A 384 36.79 23.11 31.30
C ALA A 384 37.16 21.79 30.60
N LEU A 385 36.14 21.02 30.26
CA LEU A 385 36.20 19.87 29.38
C LEU A 385 35.76 20.31 27.98
N ASP A 386 36.69 20.31 27.04
CA ASP A 386 36.44 20.67 25.65
C ASP A 386 36.21 19.41 24.80
N LEU A 387 35.02 19.30 24.22
CA LEU A 387 34.61 18.17 23.37
C LEU A 387 34.36 18.66 21.94
N PRO A 388 35.18 18.26 20.95
CA PRO A 388 34.92 18.57 19.56
C PRO A 388 33.69 17.79 19.03
N VAL A 389 32.87 18.44 18.22
CA VAL A 389 31.69 17.85 17.57
C VAL A 389 31.97 17.71 16.08
N VAL A 390 31.84 16.50 15.55
CA VAL A 390 32.09 16.18 14.14
C VAL A 390 30.82 15.63 13.52
N TYR A 391 30.38 16.24 12.41
CA TYR A 391 29.19 15.80 11.70
C TYR A 391 29.53 14.93 10.50
N ARG A 392 28.75 13.86 10.29
CA ARG A 392 28.94 12.92 9.18
C ARG A 392 27.65 12.71 8.38
N ASP A 393 27.79 12.66 7.06
CA ASP A 393 26.69 12.28 6.16
C ASP A 393 26.42 10.78 6.29
N CYS A 394 25.16 10.41 6.50
CA CYS A 394 24.71 9.02 6.55
C CYS A 394 23.36 8.88 5.83
N LYS A 395 23.23 7.87 4.95
CA LYS A 395 22.03 7.63 4.13
C LYS A 395 20.86 7.14 5.00
N VAL A 396 21.08 6.05 5.73
CA VAL A 396 20.10 5.42 6.61
C VAL A 396 20.72 5.29 8.00
N LEU A 397 20.00 5.75 9.02
CA LEU A 397 20.37 5.62 10.42
C LEU A 397 19.50 4.55 11.10
N HIS A 398 20.10 3.45 11.53
CA HIS A 398 19.40 2.40 12.27
C HIS A 398 19.24 2.79 13.74
N THR A 399 18.06 2.54 14.30
CA THR A 399 17.70 2.96 15.66
C THR A 399 16.98 1.84 16.43
N GLY A 400 16.97 1.90 17.75
CA GLY A 400 16.38 0.87 18.62
C GLY A 400 17.18 -0.43 18.60
N ASP A 401 16.52 -1.57 18.43
CA ASP A 401 17.17 -2.89 18.48
C ASP A 401 18.12 -3.17 17.30
N GLU A 402 18.01 -2.41 16.21
CA GLU A 402 18.82 -2.54 14.99
C GLU A 402 20.01 -1.57 14.94
N THR A 403 20.28 -0.83 16.02
CA THR A 403 21.27 0.25 16.04
C THR A 403 22.69 -0.25 15.74
N ASP A 404 23.31 0.29 14.68
CA ASP A 404 24.69 -0.01 14.27
C ASP A 404 25.49 1.26 13.96
N LEU A 405 25.93 1.91 15.03
CA LEU A 405 26.62 3.20 14.97
C LEU A 405 27.95 3.13 14.20
N VAL A 406 28.61 1.97 14.22
CA VAL A 406 29.93 1.80 13.59
C VAL A 406 29.79 1.87 12.07
N ASN A 407 28.81 1.15 11.51
CA ASN A 407 28.56 1.14 10.07
C ASN A 407 27.82 2.41 9.61
N ASP A 408 26.84 2.89 10.36
CA ASP A 408 26.01 4.04 9.96
C ASP A 408 26.81 5.35 9.94
N LEU A 409 27.68 5.58 10.94
CA LEU A 409 28.48 6.81 11.07
C LEU A 409 29.96 6.60 10.69
N GLY A 410 30.38 5.38 10.32
CA GLY A 410 31.75 5.05 9.92
C GLY A 410 32.78 5.24 11.05
N LEU A 411 32.43 4.92 12.29
CA LEU A 411 33.25 5.21 13.47
C LEU A 411 34.56 4.40 13.47
N PRO A 412 35.71 5.00 13.80
CA PRO A 412 37.00 4.29 13.81
C PRO A 412 37.19 3.39 15.05
N ASP A 413 36.46 3.64 16.15
CA ASP A 413 36.46 2.86 17.39
C ASP A 413 35.12 3.07 18.13
N ALA A 414 34.91 2.39 19.26
CA ALA A 414 33.77 2.58 20.15
C ALA A 414 33.64 4.04 20.61
N ILE A 415 32.40 4.54 20.67
CA ILE A 415 32.09 5.95 20.96
C ILE A 415 32.76 6.41 22.25
N ASP A 416 32.77 5.60 23.30
CA ASP A 416 33.35 6.00 24.58
C ASP A 416 34.87 6.26 24.51
N ASN A 417 35.59 5.68 23.54
CA ASN A 417 37.03 5.88 23.35
C ASN A 417 37.37 7.09 22.47
N LEU A 418 36.38 7.63 21.74
CA LEU A 418 36.59 8.78 20.87
C LEU A 418 36.71 10.07 21.69
N GLN A 419 37.67 10.92 21.31
CA GLN A 419 37.79 12.26 21.90
C GLN A 419 36.68 13.21 21.41
N GLU A 420 36.11 12.92 20.24
CA GLU A 420 35.05 13.69 19.60
C GLU A 420 33.66 13.08 19.82
N ILE A 421 32.63 13.91 19.67
CA ILE A 421 31.23 13.49 19.58
C ILE A 421 30.86 13.50 18.10
N VAL A 422 30.40 12.34 17.59
CA VAL A 422 30.03 12.20 16.18
C VAL A 422 28.52 12.29 16.02
N LEU A 423 28.05 13.27 15.25
CA LEU A 423 26.63 13.52 15.01
C LEU A 423 26.28 13.32 13.52
N PRO A 424 25.07 12.89 13.18
CA PRO A 424 24.65 12.79 11.78
C PRO A 424 24.22 14.15 11.20
N LYS A 425 24.49 14.38 9.91
CA LYS A 425 23.98 15.53 9.16
C LYS A 425 22.53 15.34 8.70
N ALA A 426 21.89 16.44 8.29
CA ALA A 426 20.50 16.53 7.84
C ALA A 426 19.46 15.98 8.82
N ARG A 427 19.79 15.98 10.11
CA ARG A 427 18.96 15.48 11.19
C ARG A 427 19.03 16.46 12.36
N THR A 428 17.89 16.72 12.99
CA THR A 428 17.85 17.55 14.19
C THR A 428 18.23 16.71 15.39
N VAL A 429 19.34 17.05 16.03
CA VAL A 429 19.90 16.29 17.15
C VAL A 429 19.69 17.08 18.44
N ARG A 430 19.25 16.39 19.49
CA ARG A 430 19.18 16.89 20.86
C ARG A 430 20.25 16.23 21.69
N LEU A 431 21.07 17.05 22.33
CA LEU A 431 22.08 16.63 23.29
C LEU A 431 21.54 16.91 24.69
N THR A 432 21.32 15.85 25.47
CA THR A 432 20.94 15.95 26.88
C THR A 432 22.17 15.70 27.74
N LEU A 433 22.66 16.75 28.39
CA LEU A 433 23.87 16.76 29.21
C LEU A 433 23.50 16.67 30.70
N ARG A 434 24.20 15.81 31.45
CA ARG A 434 23.95 15.59 32.87
C ARG A 434 25.26 15.44 33.63
N ALA A 435 25.38 16.14 34.77
CA ALA A 435 26.52 15.96 35.66
C ALA A 435 26.40 14.61 36.41
N VAL A 436 27.51 13.88 36.54
CA VAL A 436 27.55 12.60 37.26
C VAL A 436 28.58 12.67 38.38
N CYS A 437 28.14 12.34 39.59
CA CYS A 437 29.00 12.19 40.74
C CYS A 437 29.90 10.95 40.63
N GLU A 438 31.07 11.03 41.25
CA GLU A 438 31.99 9.91 41.39
C GLU A 438 31.39 8.82 42.27
N ASP A 439 31.76 7.57 42.00
CA ASP A 439 31.44 6.47 42.89
C ASP A 439 32.31 6.55 44.16
N LYS A 440 31.65 6.39 45.31
CA LYS A 440 32.28 6.30 46.64
C LYS A 440 32.49 4.83 47.02
N ALA A 441 33.37 4.58 47.99
CA ALA A 441 33.65 3.22 48.49
C ALA A 441 32.37 2.47 48.92
N ASN A 442 31.40 3.19 49.48
CA ASN A 442 30.03 2.72 49.65
C ASN A 442 29.05 3.85 49.30
N ASN A 443 28.48 3.80 48.10
CA ASN A 443 27.53 4.81 47.63
C ASN A 443 26.32 4.94 48.58
N GLY A 444 25.83 3.84 49.14
CA GLY A 444 24.66 3.85 50.02
C GLY A 444 24.87 4.55 51.35
N ASP A 445 26.12 4.73 51.79
CA ASP A 445 26.43 5.44 53.04
C ASP A 445 26.56 6.96 52.82
N TYR A 446 27.08 7.38 51.68
CA TYR A 446 27.28 8.81 51.37
C TYR A 446 26.07 9.44 50.68
N TYR A 447 25.48 8.77 49.68
CA TYR A 447 24.35 9.28 48.91
C TYR A 447 23.02 8.80 49.49
N GLY A 448 22.07 9.73 49.61
CA GLY A 448 20.81 9.49 50.31
C GLY A 448 19.73 8.78 49.50
N LEU A 449 19.75 8.93 48.18
CA LEU A 449 18.79 8.35 47.23
C LEU A 449 19.56 7.78 46.04
N LEU A 450 19.42 6.49 45.82
CA LEU A 450 20.08 5.75 44.74
C LEU A 450 19.01 4.94 44.01
N ASP A 451 18.98 5.07 42.69
CA ASP A 451 18.06 4.34 41.83
C ASP A 451 18.75 4.09 40.48
N ASP A 452 19.04 2.82 40.21
CA ASP A 452 19.76 2.45 38.99
C ASP A 452 18.86 2.50 37.74
N ALA A 453 17.54 2.60 37.87
CA ALA A 453 16.58 2.60 36.76
C ALA A 453 16.12 4.01 36.38
N ASN A 454 16.00 4.92 37.34
CA ASN A 454 15.54 6.29 37.11
C ASN A 454 16.54 7.33 37.62
N HIS A 455 17.29 7.93 36.70
CA HIS A 455 18.29 8.96 37.02
C HIS A 455 17.70 10.20 37.72
N ASP A 456 16.39 10.47 37.62
CA ASP A 456 15.76 11.60 38.32
C ASP A 456 15.42 11.28 39.78
N MET A 457 15.53 10.02 40.18
CA MET A 457 15.37 9.55 41.57
C MET A 457 16.71 9.28 42.26
N ASP A 458 17.83 9.44 41.53
CA ASP A 458 19.19 9.19 42.01
C ASP A 458 19.96 10.52 42.17
N VAL A 459 20.44 10.77 43.38
CA VAL A 459 21.10 12.03 43.73
C VAL A 459 22.48 12.21 43.08
N ARG A 460 23.09 11.13 42.56
CA ARG A 460 24.39 11.20 41.87
C ARG A 460 24.28 11.94 40.55
N PHE A 461 23.07 12.07 40.02
CA PHE A 461 22.78 12.65 38.74
C PHE A 461 22.26 14.09 38.90
N GLY A 462 22.91 15.02 38.21
CA GLY A 462 22.51 16.42 38.23
C GLY A 462 21.29 16.73 37.38
N GLN A 463 20.83 17.97 37.43
CA GLN A 463 19.78 18.44 36.55
C GLN A 463 20.23 18.45 35.08
N ALA A 464 19.42 17.85 34.19
CA ALA A 464 19.70 17.81 32.76
C ALA A 464 19.65 19.20 32.10
N SER A 465 20.58 19.46 31.19
CA SER A 465 20.53 20.57 30.22
C SER A 465 20.41 20.04 28.81
N GLN A 466 19.60 20.69 27.98
CA GLN A 466 19.33 20.26 26.61
C GLN A 466 19.85 21.29 25.61
N VAL A 467 20.46 20.80 24.55
CA VAL A 467 20.98 21.61 23.44
C VAL A 467 20.52 21.00 22.14
N ILE A 468 19.97 21.80 21.23
CA ILE A 468 19.49 21.33 19.92
C ILE A 468 20.45 21.83 18.85
N THR A 469 20.91 20.92 18.00
CA THR A 469 21.82 21.21 16.91
C THR A 469 21.39 20.58 15.59
N TYR A 470 21.83 21.17 14.49
CA TYR A 470 21.52 20.76 13.13
C TYR A 470 22.63 21.23 12.19
N GLN A 471 23.04 20.36 11.26
CA GLN A 471 23.92 20.73 10.16
C GLN A 471 23.36 20.19 8.84
N PRO A 472 23.33 20.99 7.76
CA PRO A 472 22.91 20.54 6.44
C PRO A 472 23.74 19.38 5.87
N SER A 473 23.17 18.60 4.96
CA SER A 473 23.86 17.49 4.27
C SER A 473 24.61 17.97 3.02
N ASN A 474 25.76 17.35 2.75
CA ASN A 474 26.56 17.68 1.57
C ASN A 474 26.29 16.72 0.41
N ASP A 475 26.11 15.42 0.70
CA ASP A 475 25.94 14.38 -0.32
C ASP A 475 24.56 13.70 -0.18
N GLU A 476 23.75 13.81 -1.23
CA GLU A 476 22.42 13.20 -1.31
C GLU A 476 22.24 12.40 -2.61
N ALA A 477 23.32 11.84 -3.15
CA ALA A 477 23.26 10.87 -4.24
C ALA A 477 22.50 9.58 -3.85
N ASP A 478 22.08 8.80 -4.85
CA ASP A 478 21.27 7.59 -4.72
C ASP A 478 20.05 7.77 -3.78
N LEU A 479 19.19 8.75 -4.07
CA LEU A 479 18.05 9.04 -3.21
C LEU A 479 16.99 7.93 -3.22
N PHE A 480 16.80 7.29 -4.38
CA PHE A 480 15.82 6.23 -4.58
C PHE A 480 16.50 4.87 -4.70
N VAL A 481 15.86 3.84 -4.14
CA VAL A 481 16.32 2.46 -4.31
C VAL A 481 16.37 2.12 -5.81
N ASN A 482 17.47 1.51 -6.25
CA ASN A 482 17.66 1.15 -7.65
C ASN A 482 16.81 -0.08 -8.03
N ALA A 483 15.52 0.15 -8.21
CA ALA A 483 14.53 -0.83 -8.67
C ALA A 483 14.45 -0.86 -10.20
N ALA A 484 13.97 -1.99 -10.75
CA ALA A 484 13.70 -2.09 -12.18
C ALA A 484 12.65 -1.06 -12.62
N SER A 485 12.78 -0.47 -13.81
CA SER A 485 11.83 0.53 -14.31
C SER A 485 10.37 0.04 -14.33
N ALA A 486 10.16 -1.27 -14.48
CA ALA A 486 8.85 -1.93 -14.40
C ALA A 486 8.18 -1.88 -13.02
N GLN A 487 8.96 -1.72 -11.95
CA GLN A 487 8.45 -1.49 -10.59
C GLN A 487 8.24 0.01 -10.32
N LYS A 488 9.08 0.86 -10.92
CA LYS A 488 9.03 2.32 -10.75
C LYS A 488 7.82 2.97 -11.40
N VAL A 489 7.42 2.54 -12.60
CA VAL A 489 6.21 3.03 -13.29
C VAL A 489 5.40 1.88 -13.85
N GLN A 490 4.10 1.92 -13.59
CA GLN A 490 3.13 1.01 -14.18
C GLN A 490 1.92 1.80 -14.65
N ALA A 491 1.50 1.58 -15.88
CA ALA A 491 0.25 2.12 -16.38
C ALA A 491 -0.86 1.07 -16.26
N ILE A 492 -1.92 1.43 -15.56
CA ILE A 492 -3.01 0.55 -15.19
C ILE A 492 -4.30 1.05 -15.84
N PHE A 493 -5.00 0.18 -16.55
CA PHE A 493 -6.34 0.46 -17.07
C PHE A 493 -7.36 -0.45 -16.38
N LEU A 494 -8.39 0.18 -15.81
CA LEU A 494 -9.43 -0.50 -15.03
C LEU A 494 -10.74 -0.55 -15.82
N GLN A 495 -11.33 -1.74 -15.92
CA GLN A 495 -12.69 -1.90 -16.42
C GLN A 495 -13.71 -1.65 -15.29
N PRO A 496 -14.89 -1.11 -15.63
CA PRO A 496 -15.97 -0.96 -14.66
C PRO A 496 -16.41 -2.33 -14.14
N ASP A 497 -16.90 -2.36 -12.90
CA ASP A 497 -17.43 -3.58 -12.31
C ASP A 497 -18.60 -4.13 -13.13
N ALA A 498 -18.61 -5.44 -13.37
CA ALA A 498 -19.68 -6.07 -14.12
C ALA A 498 -21.03 -5.84 -13.42
N ALA A 499 -22.03 -5.36 -14.17
CA ALA A 499 -23.38 -5.26 -13.65
C ALA A 499 -23.90 -6.67 -13.29
N PRO A 500 -24.58 -6.84 -12.15
CA PRO A 500 -25.20 -8.11 -11.81
C PRO A 500 -26.22 -8.47 -12.90
N VAL A 501 -25.99 -9.57 -13.61
CA VAL A 501 -26.89 -10.05 -14.66
C VAL A 501 -28.12 -10.68 -13.98
N PHE A 502 -29.28 -10.06 -14.18
CA PHE A 502 -30.55 -10.61 -13.71
C PHE A 502 -30.99 -11.77 -14.62
N ASP A 503 -30.89 -13.00 -14.12
CA ASP A 503 -31.11 -14.25 -14.89
C ASP A 503 -32.60 -14.60 -15.12
N GLY A 504 -33.52 -13.62 -15.04
CA GLY A 504 -34.94 -13.79 -15.38
C GLY A 504 -35.76 -14.73 -14.48
N GLU A 505 -35.15 -15.47 -13.55
CA GLU A 505 -35.86 -16.28 -12.57
C GLU A 505 -36.40 -15.42 -11.41
N SER A 506 -37.70 -15.17 -11.43
CA SER A 506 -38.45 -14.38 -10.44
C SER A 506 -38.37 -14.91 -9.00
N ILE A 507 -37.84 -16.12 -8.78
CA ILE A 507 -37.70 -16.74 -7.46
C ILE A 507 -36.50 -16.17 -6.68
N LYS A 508 -35.48 -15.62 -7.38
CA LYS A 508 -34.28 -15.04 -6.73
C LYS A 508 -34.49 -13.61 -6.23
N LEU A 509 -35.57 -12.94 -6.66
CA LEU A 509 -35.86 -11.54 -6.27
C LEU A 509 -36.56 -11.43 -4.89
N PHE A 510 -37.15 -12.51 -4.37
CA PHE A 510 -37.91 -12.50 -3.11
C PHE A 510 -37.16 -13.02 -1.89
N ILE A 511 -36.00 -13.67 -2.08
CA ILE A 511 -35.12 -14.12 -1.00
C ILE A 511 -33.80 -13.41 -1.20
N GLY A 512 -33.52 -12.41 -0.35
CA GLY A 512 -32.34 -11.57 -0.43
C GLY A 512 -31.05 -12.36 -0.66
N GLU A 513 -30.19 -11.80 -1.52
CA GLU A 513 -28.89 -12.28 -2.03
C GLU A 513 -27.83 -12.69 -0.97
N ALA A 514 -28.18 -12.85 0.31
CA ALA A 514 -27.23 -13.11 1.37
C ALA A 514 -27.00 -14.59 1.72
N SER A 515 -27.77 -15.56 1.19
CA SER A 515 -27.73 -16.93 1.77
C SER A 515 -27.60 -18.13 0.82
N ILE A 516 -27.58 -17.95 -0.51
CA ILE A 516 -27.33 -19.08 -1.45
C ILE A 516 -26.42 -18.64 -2.60
N ALA A 517 -25.29 -18.02 -2.26
CA ALA A 517 -24.17 -17.88 -3.20
C ALA A 517 -23.39 -19.20 -3.23
N LYS A 518 -23.85 -20.13 -4.07
CA LYS A 518 -22.98 -21.19 -4.59
C LYS A 518 -21.93 -20.47 -5.46
N GLN A 519 -20.78 -20.16 -4.88
CA GLN A 519 -19.50 -19.84 -5.54
C GLN A 519 -19.62 -19.37 -7.01
N VAL A 520 -20.23 -18.21 -7.23
CA VAL A 520 -19.88 -17.40 -8.40
C VAL A 520 -18.88 -16.43 -7.82
N GLU A 521 -17.60 -16.63 -8.12
CA GLU A 521 -16.51 -15.72 -7.75
C GLU A 521 -16.91 -14.31 -8.19
N LYS A 522 -17.40 -13.50 -7.24
CA LYS A 522 -17.62 -12.09 -7.49
C LYS A 522 -16.22 -11.50 -7.65
N ALA A 523 -15.91 -11.03 -8.86
CA ALA A 523 -14.62 -10.40 -9.12
C ALA A 523 -14.37 -9.28 -8.09
N PRO A 524 -13.15 -9.18 -7.54
CA PRO A 524 -12.81 -8.17 -6.53
C PRO A 524 -13.13 -6.78 -7.06
N ASP A 525 -13.51 -5.87 -6.16
CA ASP A 525 -13.91 -4.49 -6.50
C ASP A 525 -12.78 -3.79 -7.27
N MET A 526 -13.09 -2.91 -8.22
CA MET A 526 -12.14 -2.11 -8.98
C MET A 526 -11.02 -1.48 -8.13
N ILE A 527 -11.36 -0.95 -6.96
CA ILE A 527 -10.36 -0.30 -6.08
C ILE A 527 -9.55 -1.35 -5.30
N GLU A 528 -10.13 -2.50 -5.00
CA GLU A 528 -9.40 -3.64 -4.44
C GLU A 528 -8.39 -4.19 -5.45
N ARG A 529 -8.77 -4.26 -6.74
CA ARG A 529 -7.84 -4.61 -7.84
C ARG A 529 -6.66 -3.63 -7.92
N LEU A 530 -6.93 -2.32 -7.84
CA LEU A 530 -5.89 -1.29 -7.84
C LEU A 530 -4.98 -1.40 -6.61
N ALA A 531 -5.56 -1.58 -5.42
CA ALA A 531 -4.83 -1.72 -4.17
C ALA A 531 -3.89 -2.93 -4.21
N ASN A 532 -4.40 -4.10 -4.65
CA ASN A 532 -3.62 -5.32 -4.78
C ASN A 532 -2.46 -5.17 -5.78
N GLN A 533 -2.67 -4.44 -6.89
CA GLN A 533 -1.61 -4.21 -7.89
C GLN A 533 -0.49 -3.31 -7.37
N LEU A 534 -0.80 -2.34 -6.50
CA LEU A 534 0.16 -1.40 -5.91
C LEU A 534 0.74 -1.87 -4.57
N ASP A 535 0.34 -3.06 -4.09
CA ASP A 535 0.65 -3.59 -2.76
C ASP A 535 0.23 -2.62 -1.64
N LEU A 536 -1.04 -2.22 -1.68
CA LEU A 536 -1.71 -1.30 -0.75
C LEU A 536 -2.94 -1.95 -0.12
N VAL A 537 -3.41 -1.37 0.98
CA VAL A 537 -4.62 -1.78 1.69
C VAL A 537 -5.79 -0.88 1.29
N ASN A 538 -6.92 -1.49 0.94
CA ASN A 538 -8.17 -0.81 0.60
C ASN A 538 -9.11 -0.70 1.82
N LEU A 539 -9.66 0.49 2.02
CA LEU A 539 -10.82 0.75 2.90
C LEU A 539 -11.91 1.49 2.11
N GLY A 540 -12.70 0.75 1.33
CA GLY A 540 -13.73 1.31 0.46
C GLY A 540 -13.13 2.08 -0.73
N LEU A 541 -13.24 3.41 -0.71
CA LEU A 541 -12.66 4.31 -1.72
C LEU A 541 -11.28 4.87 -1.30
N THR A 542 -10.78 4.49 -0.13
CA THR A 542 -9.52 4.97 0.44
C THR A 542 -8.42 3.93 0.28
N LEU A 543 -7.25 4.36 -0.18
CA LEU A 543 -6.02 3.55 -0.20
C LEU A 543 -5.08 3.99 0.93
N THR A 544 -4.48 3.01 1.58
CA THR A 544 -3.56 3.17 2.72
C THR A 544 -2.38 2.22 2.58
N GLY A 545 -1.25 2.56 3.21
CA GLY A 545 -0.09 1.67 3.30
C GLY A 545 -0.38 0.42 4.15
N ALA A 546 0.45 -0.61 3.98
CA ALA A 546 0.43 -1.77 4.86
C ALA A 546 0.85 -1.38 6.29
N LYS A 547 0.48 -2.19 7.28
CA LYS A 547 0.87 -1.97 8.68
C LYS A 547 2.39 -2.00 8.82
N GLY A 548 2.95 -1.02 9.52
CA GLY A 548 4.39 -0.89 9.75
C GLY A 548 5.14 -0.18 8.62
N GLU A 549 4.48 0.12 7.51
CA GLU A 549 5.09 0.78 6.35
C GLU A 549 4.58 2.20 6.21
N ARG A 550 5.50 3.15 6.01
CA ARG A 550 5.17 4.54 5.74
C ARG A 550 5.05 4.77 4.24
N VAL A 551 3.85 5.10 3.80
CA VAL A 551 3.53 5.49 2.43
C VAL A 551 3.15 6.97 2.40
N GLN A 552 3.58 7.69 1.37
CA GLN A 552 3.14 9.06 1.08
C GLN A 552 2.55 9.10 -0.32
N PHE A 553 1.32 9.59 -0.43
CA PHE A 553 0.60 9.70 -1.68
C PHE A 553 0.71 11.09 -2.28
N GLY A 554 0.87 11.13 -3.60
CA GLY A 554 0.51 12.28 -4.41
C GLY A 554 -0.42 11.84 -5.54
N CYS A 555 -1.24 12.74 -6.04
CA CYS A 555 -2.16 12.42 -7.12
C CYS A 555 -2.39 13.63 -8.01
N SER A 556 -2.58 13.38 -9.30
CA SER A 556 -2.77 14.46 -10.25
C SER A 556 -4.11 15.16 -10.09
N ASN A 557 -4.14 16.46 -10.39
CA ASN A 557 -5.35 17.29 -10.28
C ASN A 557 -6.50 16.83 -11.19
N ARG A 558 -6.28 15.88 -12.11
CA ARG A 558 -7.33 15.32 -12.97
C ARG A 558 -8.22 14.34 -12.22
N ILE A 559 -7.69 13.64 -11.22
CA ILE A 559 -8.45 12.71 -10.39
C ILE A 559 -8.99 13.49 -9.20
N ARG A 560 -10.30 13.45 -8.97
CA ARG A 560 -10.91 14.06 -7.78
C ARG A 560 -10.61 13.20 -6.57
N HIS A 561 -9.77 13.71 -5.68
CA HIS A 561 -9.29 13.00 -4.50
C HIS A 561 -9.13 13.95 -3.31
N THR A 562 -9.03 13.36 -2.12
CA THR A 562 -8.63 14.05 -0.88
C THR A 562 -7.51 13.26 -0.22
N LEU A 563 -6.39 13.91 0.07
CA LEU A 563 -5.29 13.35 0.84
C LEU A 563 -5.54 13.60 2.33
N SER A 564 -5.06 12.68 3.19
CA SER A 564 -5.01 12.95 4.63
C SER A 564 -4.01 14.07 4.95
N PRO A 565 -4.13 14.76 6.11
CA PRO A 565 -3.22 15.87 6.46
C PRO A 565 -1.73 15.51 6.51
N ASP A 566 -1.42 14.22 6.67
CA ASP A 566 -0.09 13.62 6.69
C ASP A 566 0.27 12.90 5.37
N ASN A 567 -0.59 12.97 4.36
CA ASN A 567 -0.49 12.30 3.05
C ASN A 567 -0.32 10.77 3.10
N SER A 568 -0.65 10.11 4.23
CA SER A 568 -0.53 8.65 4.38
C SER A 568 -1.66 7.85 3.74
N SER A 569 -2.75 8.52 3.36
CA SER A 569 -3.90 7.91 2.70
C SER A 569 -4.46 8.81 1.61
N ILE A 570 -5.01 8.19 0.57
CA ILE A 570 -5.72 8.87 -0.51
C ILE A 570 -7.14 8.34 -0.62
N THR A 571 -8.12 9.25 -0.60
CA THR A 571 -9.53 8.91 -0.79
C THR A 571 -10.04 9.47 -2.11
N PHE A 572 -10.58 8.61 -2.97
CA PHE A 572 -11.16 9.02 -4.25
C PHE A 572 -12.62 9.45 -4.08
N ALA A 573 -13.05 10.46 -4.85
CA ALA A 573 -14.43 10.96 -4.80
C ALA A 573 -15.44 9.95 -5.35
N SER A 574 -15.08 9.24 -6.43
CA SER A 574 -15.94 8.23 -7.05
C SER A 574 -15.14 7.21 -7.85
N LYS A 575 -15.72 6.02 -8.09
CA LYS A 575 -15.18 5.04 -9.05
C LYS A 575 -15.11 5.60 -10.48
N GLY A 576 -15.97 6.57 -10.81
CA GLY A 576 -16.04 7.21 -12.13
C GLY A 576 -14.75 7.93 -12.51
N ASP A 577 -14.01 8.45 -11.53
CA ASP A 577 -12.77 9.20 -11.78
C ASP A 577 -11.56 8.29 -12.09
N LEU A 578 -11.68 6.98 -11.87
CA LEU A 578 -10.62 5.99 -12.12
C LEU A 578 -10.84 5.16 -13.39
N MET A 579 -12.09 5.09 -13.89
CA MET A 579 -12.44 4.31 -15.08
C MET A 579 -12.26 5.11 -16.37
N ASN A 580 -12.02 4.43 -17.49
CA ASN A 580 -11.81 5.02 -18.83
C ASN A 580 -10.56 5.91 -18.99
N HIS A 581 -9.63 5.87 -18.02
CA HIS A 581 -8.35 6.56 -18.08
C HIS A 581 -7.21 5.57 -17.88
N TRP A 582 -6.04 5.86 -18.44
CA TRP A 582 -4.81 5.16 -18.06
C TRP A 582 -4.30 5.77 -16.75
N LEU A 583 -4.27 4.96 -15.69
CA LEU A 583 -3.70 5.34 -14.40
C LEU A 583 -2.21 5.02 -14.41
N CYS A 584 -1.39 6.02 -14.65
CA CYS A 584 0.06 5.89 -14.53
C CYS A 584 0.44 6.04 -13.06
N CYS A 585 0.78 4.93 -12.43
CA CYS A 585 1.22 4.87 -11.05
C CYS A 585 2.74 4.83 -11.01
N ILE A 586 3.34 5.81 -10.34
CA ILE A 586 4.77 5.87 -10.05
C ILE A 586 4.95 5.38 -8.61
N ASN A 587 5.79 4.37 -8.40
CA ASN A 587 6.11 3.82 -7.09
C ASN A 587 7.62 3.93 -6.88
N LEU A 588 8.04 4.78 -5.96
CA LEU A 588 9.44 5.00 -5.63
C LEU A 588 9.64 4.68 -4.15
N GLU A 589 10.79 4.11 -3.84
CA GLU A 589 11.20 3.88 -2.47
C GLU A 589 12.34 4.84 -2.14
N LEU A 590 12.10 5.69 -1.17
CA LEU A 590 13.08 6.63 -0.64
C LEU A 590 14.02 5.87 0.30
N ASP A 591 15.30 5.79 -0.07
CA ASP A 591 16.35 5.11 0.70
C ASP A 591 16.89 6.04 1.80
N ARG A 592 15.99 6.54 2.64
CA ARG A 592 16.27 7.44 3.77
C ARG A 592 15.38 7.06 4.94
N ASP A 593 15.97 7.12 6.14
CA ASP A 593 15.25 6.82 7.38
C ASP A 593 14.31 7.97 7.80
N TRP A 594 13.44 7.68 8.77
CA TRP A 594 12.42 8.63 9.23
C TRP A 594 12.97 9.87 9.96
N THR A 595 14.22 9.83 10.44
CA THR A 595 14.84 10.97 11.12
C THR A 595 15.40 11.99 10.13
N TRP A 596 15.70 11.58 8.88
CA TRP A 596 16.24 12.44 7.83
C TRP A 596 15.30 13.59 7.43
N ASP A 597 15.87 14.79 7.29
CA ASP A 597 15.12 16.04 7.11
C ASP A 597 15.77 17.05 6.13
N ALA A 598 16.16 16.60 4.94
CA ALA A 598 16.76 17.47 3.92
C ALA A 598 15.76 18.04 2.87
N LEU A 599 14.56 17.46 2.75
CA LEU A 599 13.59 17.85 1.71
C LEU A 599 12.70 19.02 2.11
N GLU A 600 12.30 19.83 1.14
CA GLU A 600 11.24 20.81 1.34
C GLU A 600 9.87 20.13 1.51
N HIS A 601 8.88 20.84 2.06
CA HIS A 601 7.53 20.31 2.17
C HIS A 601 6.97 19.85 0.82
N ARG A 602 7.22 20.63 -0.24
CA ARG A 602 6.95 20.24 -1.63
C ARG A 602 8.17 19.52 -2.20
N SER A 603 8.33 18.26 -1.80
CA SER A 603 9.56 17.49 -2.00
C SER A 603 9.79 16.98 -3.42
N LEU A 604 8.77 16.43 -4.08
CA LEU A 604 8.92 15.78 -5.38
C LEU A 604 7.93 16.35 -6.39
N VAL A 605 8.41 17.09 -7.39
CA VAL A 605 7.57 17.66 -8.44
C VAL A 605 7.58 16.73 -9.65
N VAL A 606 6.38 16.36 -10.12
CA VAL A 606 6.20 15.42 -11.23
C VAL A 606 5.77 16.17 -12.48
N ASN A 607 6.70 16.29 -13.43
CA ASN A 607 6.44 16.84 -14.76
C ASN A 607 6.15 15.70 -15.74
N ARG A 608 5.07 15.81 -16.51
CA ARG A 608 4.71 14.83 -17.53
C ARG A 608 4.80 15.45 -18.91
N THR A 609 5.43 14.69 -19.81
CA THR A 609 5.44 14.91 -21.25
C THR A 609 4.63 13.79 -21.90
N ALA A 610 3.52 14.13 -22.57
CA ALA A 610 2.66 13.15 -23.24
C ALA A 610 2.44 13.52 -24.71
N ARG A 611 2.50 12.51 -25.59
CA ARG A 611 2.18 12.64 -27.01
C ARG A 611 1.54 11.38 -27.56
N PHE A 612 0.71 11.50 -28.59
CA PHE A 612 0.29 10.36 -29.39
C PHE A 612 1.40 10.03 -30.41
N THR A 613 1.60 8.76 -30.74
CA THR A 613 2.72 8.32 -31.59
C THR A 613 2.77 8.96 -32.97
N LYS A 614 1.63 9.36 -33.54
CA LYS A 614 1.53 10.02 -34.85
C LYS A 614 1.55 11.55 -34.79
N ASP A 615 1.53 12.13 -33.59
CA ASP A 615 1.56 13.57 -33.42
C ASP A 615 3.00 14.10 -33.63
N ASP A 616 3.14 15.32 -34.16
CA ASP A 616 4.46 15.90 -34.40
C ASP A 616 5.19 16.18 -33.07
N ALA A 617 6.35 15.53 -32.90
CA ALA A 617 7.17 15.64 -31.70
C ALA A 617 7.53 17.09 -31.34
N ALA A 618 7.69 17.98 -32.33
CA ALA A 618 8.14 19.36 -32.10
C ALA A 618 7.00 20.32 -31.72
N THR A 619 5.78 20.06 -32.18
CA THR A 619 4.66 21.03 -32.08
C THR A 619 3.46 20.51 -31.30
N GLU A 620 3.33 19.19 -31.12
CA GLU A 620 2.14 18.53 -30.58
C GLU A 620 2.45 17.71 -29.30
N THR A 621 3.52 18.05 -28.59
CA THR A 621 3.86 17.46 -27.29
C THR A 621 3.22 18.25 -26.14
N ASP A 622 2.47 17.59 -25.25
CA ASP A 622 1.88 18.19 -24.04
C ASP A 622 2.84 18.02 -22.86
N GLU A 623 3.54 19.09 -22.50
CA GLU A 623 4.41 19.15 -21.33
C GLU A 623 3.77 20.01 -20.24
N ARG A 624 3.58 19.42 -19.05
CA ARG A 624 2.99 20.12 -17.90
C ARG A 624 3.40 19.49 -16.59
N GLU A 625 3.41 20.33 -15.56
CA GLU A 625 3.44 19.89 -14.16
C GLU A 625 2.10 19.24 -13.81
N VAL A 626 2.13 17.98 -13.38
CA VAL A 626 0.92 17.17 -13.15
C VAL A 626 0.52 17.14 -11.68
N GLY A 627 1.50 17.27 -10.79
CA GLY A 627 1.33 17.33 -9.35
C GLY A 627 2.66 17.19 -8.61
N ASP A 628 2.58 17.04 -7.31
CA ASP A 628 3.73 16.77 -6.45
C ASP A 628 3.39 15.77 -5.35
N VAL A 629 4.44 15.15 -4.80
CA VAL A 629 4.38 14.36 -3.57
C VAL A 629 5.05 15.18 -2.47
N SER A 630 4.28 15.53 -1.45
CA SER A 630 4.77 16.21 -0.26
C SER A 630 4.98 15.22 0.88
N ILE A 631 6.22 15.15 1.38
CA ILE A 631 6.57 14.25 2.49
C ILE A 631 6.33 14.98 3.81
N SER A 632 5.32 14.54 4.55
CA SER A 632 4.97 15.16 5.84
C SER A 632 5.85 14.64 6.98
N ARG A 633 6.24 15.51 7.94
CA ARG A 633 7.03 15.11 9.13
C ARG A 633 6.15 14.53 10.26
N THR A 634 5.16 13.71 9.92
CA THR A 634 4.24 13.04 10.86
C THR A 634 4.10 11.56 10.50
N ALA A 635 4.07 10.68 11.49
CA ALA A 635 3.82 9.26 11.30
C ALA A 635 2.32 8.95 11.45
N SER A 636 1.77 8.14 10.54
CA SER A 636 0.41 7.63 10.65
C SER A 636 0.32 6.50 11.69
N PHE A 637 -0.89 6.24 12.21
CA PHE A 637 -1.09 5.18 13.18
C PHE A 637 -0.80 3.78 12.60
N GLU A 638 -1.11 3.58 11.32
CA GLU A 638 -0.85 2.34 10.59
C GLU A 638 0.66 2.07 10.46
N ALA A 639 1.46 3.11 10.20
CA ALA A 639 2.92 2.99 10.09
C ALA A 639 3.59 2.67 11.44
N LEU A 640 2.98 3.06 12.57
CA LEU A 640 3.51 2.79 13.91
C LEU A 640 3.28 1.35 14.40
N GLN A 641 2.53 0.52 13.67
CA GLN A 641 2.33 -0.89 14.02
C GLN A 641 3.47 -1.75 13.44
N ASN A 642 4.47 -2.11 14.26
CA ASN A 642 5.73 -2.75 13.81
C ASN A 642 6.49 -1.90 12.76
N PRO A 643 6.92 -0.69 13.15
CA PRO A 643 7.41 0.33 12.24
C PRO A 643 8.74 -0.05 11.59
N ARG A 644 8.79 -0.01 10.25
CA ARG A 644 10.01 -0.08 9.45
C ARG A 644 10.49 1.33 9.14
N ARG A 645 11.48 1.80 9.90
CA ARG A 645 11.93 3.21 9.89
C ARG A 645 12.96 3.54 8.81
N ASN A 646 13.47 2.54 8.10
CA ASN A 646 14.66 2.67 7.25
C ASN A 646 14.34 3.24 5.86
N TYR A 647 13.07 3.22 5.44
CA TYR A 647 12.64 3.71 4.13
C TYR A 647 11.26 4.40 4.21
N THR A 648 10.89 5.09 3.13
CA THR A 648 9.53 5.62 2.93
C THR A 648 9.10 5.38 1.48
N ARG A 649 7.91 4.81 1.27
CA ARG A 649 7.37 4.60 -0.08
C ARG A 649 6.61 5.83 -0.55
N LEU A 650 6.85 6.23 -1.79
CA LEU A 650 6.20 7.36 -2.46
C LEU A 650 5.37 6.79 -3.61
N ILE A 651 4.07 7.08 -3.61
CA ILE A 651 3.17 6.64 -4.66
C ILE A 651 2.50 7.86 -5.29
N PHE A 652 2.72 8.05 -6.59
CA PHE A 652 2.06 9.09 -7.37
C PHE A 652 1.11 8.48 -8.39
N ILE A 653 -0.15 8.91 -8.40
CA ILE A 653 -1.17 8.41 -9.33
C ILE A 653 -1.59 9.52 -10.28
N ASP A 654 -1.35 9.32 -11.57
CA ASP A 654 -1.78 10.21 -12.63
C ASP A 654 -2.81 9.56 -13.56
N ALA A 655 -3.77 10.35 -14.05
CA ALA A 655 -4.70 9.95 -15.10
C ALA A 655 -4.31 10.55 -16.46
N VAL A 656 -4.03 9.66 -17.42
CA VAL A 656 -3.79 9.97 -18.83
C VAL A 656 -5.03 9.64 -19.65
N GLU A 657 -5.52 10.61 -20.40
CA GLU A 657 -6.73 10.46 -21.23
C GLU A 657 -6.42 9.67 -22.50
N PRO A 658 -7.10 8.53 -22.77
CA PRO A 658 -6.86 7.74 -23.97
C PRO A 658 -7.41 8.37 -25.26
N LYS A 659 -8.29 9.36 -25.17
CA LYS A 659 -8.90 10.02 -26.33
C LYS A 659 -8.06 11.22 -26.79
N ASN A 660 -7.75 11.26 -28.08
CA ASN A 660 -7.12 12.42 -28.67
C ASN A 660 -8.13 13.57 -28.79
N HIS A 661 -7.84 14.70 -28.15
CA HIS A 661 -8.68 15.90 -28.17
C HIS A 661 -8.45 16.77 -29.41
N ARG A 662 -7.40 16.49 -30.19
CA ARG A 662 -7.04 17.22 -31.40
C ARG A 662 -7.90 16.79 -32.58
N LEU A 663 -8.09 17.72 -33.51
CA LEU A 663 -8.86 17.49 -34.73
C LEU A 663 -7.96 16.93 -35.84
N GLN A 664 -8.58 16.22 -36.78
CA GLN A 664 -7.87 15.70 -37.95
C GLN A 664 -7.41 16.84 -38.86
N SER A 665 -6.27 16.65 -39.52
CA SER A 665 -5.83 17.54 -40.60
C SER A 665 -6.80 17.44 -41.80
N ALA A 666 -6.81 18.45 -42.67
CA ALA A 666 -7.68 18.47 -43.86
C ALA A 666 -7.59 17.13 -44.64
N PRO A 667 -8.72 16.54 -45.09
CA PRO A 667 -10.08 17.12 -45.22
C PRO A 667 -11.00 16.93 -43.99
N GLY A 668 -10.51 16.44 -42.85
CA GLY A 668 -11.31 16.03 -41.68
C GLY A 668 -11.42 17.04 -40.53
N GLU A 669 -11.28 18.35 -40.79
CA GLU A 669 -11.03 19.40 -39.78
C GLU A 669 -12.05 19.52 -38.63
N THR A 670 -13.23 18.89 -38.75
CA THR A 670 -14.30 18.93 -37.72
C THR A 670 -14.39 17.66 -36.88
N GLN A 671 -13.57 16.64 -37.17
CA GLN A 671 -13.61 15.34 -36.50
C GLN A 671 -12.37 15.13 -35.62
N PRO A 672 -12.51 14.44 -34.46
CA PRO A 672 -11.36 14.10 -33.63
C PRO A 672 -10.43 13.13 -34.37
N ARG A 673 -9.13 13.20 -34.07
CA ARG A 673 -8.15 12.22 -34.59
C ARG A 673 -8.52 10.79 -34.19
N PHE A 674 -8.13 9.85 -35.04
CA PHE A 674 -8.32 8.43 -34.75
C PHE A 674 -7.53 8.01 -33.50
N PRO A 675 -7.97 6.94 -32.80
CA PRO A 675 -7.22 6.37 -31.70
C PRO A 675 -5.78 6.03 -32.07
N ASP A 676 -4.84 6.29 -31.17
CA ASP A 676 -3.42 6.00 -31.38
C ASP A 676 -2.74 5.65 -30.05
N THR A 677 -1.57 5.01 -30.12
CA THR A 677 -0.77 4.72 -28.93
C THR A 677 -0.22 6.01 -28.31
N ILE A 678 -0.03 6.02 -26.99
CA ILE A 678 0.39 7.22 -26.25
C ILE A 678 1.78 6.99 -25.68
N GLU A 679 2.72 7.86 -25.98
CA GLU A 679 4.04 7.90 -25.34
C GLU A 679 3.99 8.91 -24.20
N VAL A 680 4.26 8.42 -22.98
CA VAL A 680 4.27 9.23 -21.77
C VAL A 680 5.63 9.13 -21.11
N SER A 681 6.23 10.27 -20.80
CA SER A 681 7.43 10.37 -19.99
C SER A 681 7.17 11.24 -18.76
N TYR A 682 7.69 10.82 -17.62
CA TYR A 682 7.68 11.54 -16.36
C TYR A 682 9.10 11.96 -16.02
N LYS A 683 9.29 13.24 -15.69
CA LYS A 683 10.52 13.79 -15.14
C LYS A 683 10.26 14.18 -13.69
N LEU A 684 11.03 13.57 -12.78
CA LEU A 684 10.87 13.72 -11.34
C LEU A 684 11.94 14.66 -10.79
N GLU A 685 11.52 15.84 -10.33
CA GLU A 685 12.42 16.85 -9.78
C GLU A 685 12.30 16.89 -8.25
N THR A 686 13.39 16.54 -7.56
CA THR A 686 13.48 16.57 -6.10
C THR A 686 13.92 17.95 -5.61
N ARG A 687 13.19 18.52 -4.65
CA ARG A 687 13.48 19.82 -4.04
C ARG A 687 14.02 19.67 -2.62
N PHE A 688 15.27 20.07 -2.44
CA PHE A 688 15.96 20.11 -1.16
C PHE A 688 15.83 21.49 -0.52
N LYS A 689 15.90 21.54 0.81
CA LYS A 689 15.97 22.80 1.57
C LYS A 689 17.21 23.62 1.16
N PRO A 690 17.24 24.95 1.43
CA PRO A 690 18.43 25.75 1.22
C PRO A 690 19.67 25.14 1.90
N ASP A 691 20.81 25.22 1.25
CA ASP A 691 22.13 24.74 1.74
C ASP A 691 22.25 23.22 1.94
N HIS A 692 21.32 22.42 1.36
CA HIS A 692 21.40 20.96 1.31
C HIS A 692 21.76 20.43 -0.08
N ALA A 693 22.34 19.23 -0.11
CA ALA A 693 22.55 18.41 -1.32
C ALA A 693 23.45 19.09 -2.37
N ASP A 694 24.65 19.52 -1.95
CA ASP A 694 25.68 20.05 -2.84
C ASP A 694 26.02 19.05 -3.96
N ASN A 695 26.09 17.76 -3.60
CA ASN A 695 26.16 16.66 -4.55
C ASN A 695 24.79 15.98 -4.67
N ARG A 696 24.18 16.07 -5.85
CA ARG A 696 22.86 15.50 -6.16
C ARG A 696 22.81 14.94 -7.57
N GLU A 697 21.96 13.97 -7.79
CA GLU A 697 21.69 13.40 -9.11
C GLU A 697 20.76 14.29 -9.94
N ASP A 698 20.81 14.08 -11.26
CA ASP A 698 19.86 14.67 -12.19
C ASP A 698 18.45 14.07 -12.00
N ALA A 699 17.44 14.81 -12.45
CA ALA A 699 16.05 14.40 -12.36
C ALA A 699 15.81 13.02 -13.01
N GLU A 700 15.17 12.12 -12.26
CA GLU A 700 14.87 10.77 -12.76
C GLU A 700 13.82 10.83 -13.88
N GLN A 701 14.11 10.16 -15.01
CA GLN A 701 13.22 10.10 -16.15
C GLN A 701 12.67 8.70 -16.35
N LEU A 702 11.34 8.59 -16.38
CA LEU A 702 10.62 7.34 -16.55
C LEU A 702 9.74 7.46 -17.80
N ALA A 703 9.68 6.42 -18.64
CA ALA A 703 8.91 6.45 -19.88
C ALA A 703 8.11 5.16 -20.09
N VAL A 704 6.88 5.29 -20.58
CA VAL A 704 5.98 4.18 -20.87
C VAL A 704 5.14 4.49 -22.11
N THR A 705 4.94 3.48 -22.96
CA THR A 705 4.05 3.56 -24.13
C THR A 705 2.77 2.81 -23.84
N LEU A 706 1.63 3.47 -24.05
CA LEU A 706 0.30 2.98 -23.68
C LEU A 706 -0.48 2.49 -24.91
N PRO A 707 -1.11 1.30 -24.85
CA PRO A 707 -1.92 0.77 -25.95
C PRO A 707 -3.27 1.48 -26.08
N ILE A 708 -3.86 1.35 -27.27
CA ILE A 708 -5.18 1.89 -27.58
C ILE A 708 -6.27 1.13 -26.79
N THR A 709 -7.11 1.86 -26.08
CA THR A 709 -8.26 1.31 -25.31
C THR A 709 -9.61 1.63 -25.94
N THR A 710 -9.64 2.52 -26.94
CA THR A 710 -10.88 2.99 -27.55
C THR A 710 -11.27 2.15 -28.76
N THR A 711 -12.50 1.62 -28.73
CA THR A 711 -13.05 0.83 -29.84
C THR A 711 -13.34 1.68 -31.07
N PRO A 712 -13.21 1.14 -32.29
CA PRO A 712 -13.61 1.83 -33.51
C PRO A 712 -15.07 2.29 -33.49
N ALA A 713 -15.30 3.56 -33.85
CA ALA A 713 -16.64 4.16 -33.84
C ALA A 713 -17.50 3.76 -35.07
N GLN A 714 -16.86 3.32 -36.16
CA GLN A 714 -17.54 2.94 -37.39
C GLN A 714 -18.31 1.63 -37.21
N VAL A 715 -19.59 1.62 -37.62
CA VAL A 715 -20.44 0.43 -37.59
C VAL A 715 -20.54 -0.15 -38.99
N PRO A 716 -20.28 -1.46 -39.19
CA PRO A 716 -20.42 -2.08 -40.50
C PRO A 716 -21.89 -2.03 -40.97
N LYS A 717 -22.08 -1.82 -42.28
CA LYS A 717 -23.39 -1.90 -42.95
C LYS A 717 -23.22 -2.55 -44.33
N ILE A 718 -23.88 -3.68 -44.54
CA ILE A 718 -23.84 -4.43 -45.81
C ILE A 718 -24.77 -3.76 -46.83
N VAL A 719 -24.30 -3.61 -48.07
CA VAL A 719 -25.09 -3.13 -49.22
C VAL A 719 -25.43 -4.30 -50.14
N SER A 720 -24.42 -5.09 -50.50
CA SER A 720 -24.57 -6.22 -51.41
C SER A 720 -23.58 -7.33 -51.07
N ALA A 721 -23.82 -8.51 -51.60
CA ALA A 721 -22.91 -9.66 -51.52
C ALA A 721 -22.94 -10.41 -52.85
N GLY A 722 -21.83 -11.05 -53.19
CA GLY A 722 -21.72 -11.79 -54.45
C GLY A 722 -20.60 -12.83 -54.44
N ILE A 723 -20.47 -13.56 -55.54
CA ILE A 723 -19.46 -14.60 -55.69
C ILE A 723 -18.34 -14.07 -56.60
N ALA A 724 -17.11 -14.09 -56.09
CA ALA A 724 -15.90 -13.87 -56.86
C ALA A 724 -15.45 -15.21 -57.45
N LEU A 725 -15.18 -15.23 -58.76
CA LEU A 725 -14.82 -16.43 -59.50
C LEU A 725 -13.45 -16.25 -60.15
N SER A 726 -12.54 -17.22 -60.01
CA SER A 726 -11.26 -17.21 -60.72
C SER A 726 -11.45 -17.21 -62.25
N PRO A 727 -10.46 -16.83 -63.06
CA PRO A 727 -10.57 -16.91 -64.52
C PRO A 727 -10.96 -18.32 -65.01
N TYR A 728 -11.74 -18.39 -66.08
CA TYR A 728 -12.13 -19.65 -66.71
C TYR A 728 -10.97 -20.25 -67.53
N ARG A 729 -10.61 -21.50 -67.28
CA ARG A 729 -9.51 -22.21 -67.95
C ARG A 729 -10.02 -23.50 -68.58
N ARG A 730 -9.69 -23.71 -69.86
CA ARG A 730 -10.03 -24.89 -70.67
C ARG A 730 -8.78 -25.40 -71.40
N ASN A 731 -8.78 -26.67 -71.78
CA ASN A 731 -7.74 -27.24 -72.65
C ASN A 731 -7.91 -26.80 -74.12
N ASP A 732 -6.89 -27.03 -74.95
CA ASP A 732 -6.86 -26.59 -76.36
C ASP A 732 -8.00 -27.17 -77.21
N SER A 733 -8.44 -28.40 -76.91
CA SER A 733 -9.53 -29.08 -77.62
C SER A 733 -10.92 -28.71 -77.09
N TYR A 734 -10.99 -27.89 -76.04
CA TYR A 734 -12.20 -27.57 -75.29
C TYR A 734 -12.98 -28.80 -74.80
N SER A 735 -12.31 -29.93 -74.60
CA SER A 735 -12.88 -31.18 -74.07
C SER A 735 -12.91 -31.22 -72.54
N ALA A 736 -12.08 -30.42 -71.86
CA ALA A 736 -12.04 -30.34 -70.41
C ALA A 736 -11.80 -28.91 -69.87
N THR A 737 -12.27 -28.66 -68.65
CA THR A 737 -12.11 -27.37 -67.95
C THR A 737 -11.63 -27.54 -66.52
N GLU A 738 -10.84 -26.60 -66.00
CA GLU A 738 -10.44 -26.60 -64.59
C GLU A 738 -11.55 -26.08 -63.67
N PRO A 739 -11.69 -26.62 -62.44
CA PRO A 739 -12.61 -26.08 -61.45
C PRO A 739 -12.20 -24.66 -61.04
N ARG A 740 -13.16 -23.73 -61.06
CA ARG A 740 -12.91 -22.33 -60.66
C ARG A 740 -12.85 -22.22 -59.14
N GLN A 741 -11.93 -21.41 -58.64
CA GLN A 741 -11.96 -20.99 -57.23
C GLN A 741 -13.07 -19.97 -57.04
N ARG A 742 -13.82 -20.12 -55.95
CA ARG A 742 -15.03 -19.34 -55.68
C ARG A 742 -14.96 -18.81 -54.25
N PHE A 743 -15.11 -17.50 -54.09
CA PHE A 743 -15.12 -16.84 -52.80
C PHE A 743 -16.36 -15.97 -52.66
N LEU A 744 -16.86 -15.82 -51.44
CA LEU A 744 -17.91 -14.85 -51.15
C LEU A 744 -17.27 -13.48 -50.90
N TRP A 745 -17.78 -12.44 -51.55
CA TRP A 745 -17.44 -11.06 -51.23
C TRP A 745 -18.65 -10.31 -50.68
N ILE A 746 -18.37 -9.32 -49.84
CA ILE A 746 -19.35 -8.41 -49.23
C ILE A 746 -18.97 -6.98 -49.58
N GLU A 747 -19.93 -6.19 -50.04
CA GLU A 747 -19.80 -4.75 -50.21
C GLU A 747 -20.39 -4.01 -49.01
N PHE A 748 -19.60 -3.14 -48.40
CA PHE A 748 -20.02 -2.28 -47.31
C PHE A 748 -20.40 -0.87 -47.80
N ALA A 749 -21.33 -0.22 -47.09
CA ALA A 749 -21.87 1.09 -47.46
C ALA A 749 -20.82 2.21 -47.47
N GLU A 750 -19.89 2.17 -46.52
CA GLU A 750 -18.80 3.13 -46.36
C GLU A 750 -17.45 2.41 -46.42
N ALA A 751 -16.44 3.08 -46.95
CA ALA A 751 -15.07 2.62 -46.83
C ALA A 751 -14.63 2.71 -45.35
N ILE A 752 -13.62 1.93 -44.97
CA ILE A 752 -12.99 2.07 -43.65
C ILE A 752 -12.39 3.48 -43.52
N LYS A 753 -12.68 4.16 -42.41
CA LYS A 753 -12.23 5.53 -42.13
C LYS A 753 -10.80 5.59 -41.61
N ASP A 754 -10.44 4.76 -40.64
CA ASP A 754 -9.08 4.67 -40.11
C ASP A 754 -8.24 3.69 -40.95
N PRO A 755 -7.13 4.11 -41.56
CA PRO A 755 -6.26 3.21 -42.33
C PRO A 755 -5.74 1.96 -41.58
N HIS A 756 -5.75 1.97 -40.25
CA HIS A 756 -5.29 0.87 -39.39
C HIS A 756 -6.37 -0.16 -39.08
N ASP A 757 -7.62 0.16 -39.41
CA ASP A 757 -8.78 -0.71 -39.19
C ASP A 757 -9.02 -1.65 -40.38
N THR A 758 -9.69 -2.76 -40.11
CA THR A 758 -10.28 -3.62 -41.15
C THR A 758 -11.61 -4.21 -40.67
N TYR A 759 -12.34 -4.85 -41.57
CA TYR A 759 -13.51 -5.64 -41.21
C TYR A 759 -13.09 -7.02 -40.71
N PHE A 760 -13.69 -7.44 -39.60
CA PHE A 760 -13.54 -8.76 -39.00
C PHE A 760 -14.85 -9.51 -39.05
N ALA A 761 -14.76 -10.84 -39.19
CA ALA A 761 -15.90 -11.74 -39.24
C ALA A 761 -15.73 -12.90 -38.26
N ARG A 762 -16.83 -13.32 -37.65
CA ARG A 762 -16.90 -14.53 -36.81
C ARG A 762 -18.22 -15.25 -37.04
N VAL A 763 -18.20 -16.58 -37.04
CA VAL A 763 -19.42 -17.40 -37.12
C VAL A 763 -20.06 -17.49 -35.73
N LEU A 764 -21.37 -17.19 -35.64
CA LEU A 764 -22.17 -17.35 -34.43
C LEU A 764 -22.98 -18.65 -34.43
N ALA A 765 -23.53 -19.00 -35.59
CA ALA A 765 -24.42 -20.14 -35.75
C ALA A 765 -24.37 -20.67 -37.18
N TYR A 766 -24.74 -21.94 -37.32
CA TYR A 766 -24.86 -22.64 -38.59
C TYR A 766 -26.23 -23.34 -38.65
N ALA A 767 -26.86 -23.33 -39.82
CA ALA A 767 -28.11 -24.04 -40.07
C ALA A 767 -28.05 -24.72 -41.46
N PRO A 768 -28.55 -25.96 -41.60
CA PRO A 768 -28.60 -26.64 -42.89
C PRO A 768 -29.59 -25.95 -43.84
N ASP A 769 -29.40 -26.10 -45.15
CA ASP A 769 -30.37 -25.63 -46.14
C ASP A 769 -31.67 -26.45 -46.04
N GLN A 770 -32.79 -25.76 -45.82
CA GLN A 770 -34.11 -26.36 -45.71
C GLN A 770 -34.59 -27.01 -47.02
N LEU A 771 -34.05 -26.60 -48.18
CA LEU A 771 -34.41 -27.22 -49.45
C LEU A 771 -33.79 -28.62 -49.61
N ILE A 772 -32.63 -28.85 -48.99
CA ILE A 772 -31.83 -30.09 -49.13
C ILE A 772 -32.02 -31.02 -47.93
N SER A 773 -32.19 -30.46 -46.73
CA SER A 773 -32.32 -31.21 -45.49
C SER A 773 -33.69 -31.87 -45.31
N ASN A 774 -33.77 -32.80 -44.37
CA ASN A 774 -34.97 -33.54 -44.02
C ASN A 774 -36.02 -32.69 -43.27
N ASN A 775 -35.65 -31.49 -42.80
CA ASN A 775 -36.46 -30.56 -42.00
C ASN A 775 -37.13 -31.20 -40.77
N HIS A 776 -36.40 -32.06 -40.06
CA HIS A 776 -36.86 -32.58 -38.77
C HIS A 776 -37.11 -31.41 -37.78
N PRO A 777 -38.16 -31.44 -36.95
CA PRO A 777 -38.52 -30.32 -36.05
C PRO A 777 -37.38 -29.81 -35.16
N ASP A 778 -36.48 -30.70 -34.74
CA ASP A 778 -35.31 -30.36 -33.91
C ASP A 778 -34.34 -29.38 -34.61
N LEU A 779 -34.34 -29.34 -35.95
CA LEU A 779 -33.51 -28.42 -36.74
C LEU A 779 -34.00 -26.96 -36.72
N PHE A 780 -35.23 -26.71 -36.24
CA PHE A 780 -35.79 -25.35 -36.15
C PHE A 780 -35.44 -24.63 -34.84
N ILE A 781 -34.79 -25.32 -33.90
CA ILE A 781 -34.35 -24.72 -32.64
C ILE A 781 -33.07 -23.93 -32.92
N ALA A 782 -33.13 -22.61 -32.72
CA ALA A 782 -31.97 -21.75 -32.92
C ALA A 782 -30.88 -22.09 -31.88
N PRO A 783 -29.63 -22.35 -32.31
CA PRO A 783 -28.54 -22.57 -31.37
C PRO A 783 -28.25 -21.31 -30.56
N LYS A 784 -27.84 -21.48 -29.30
CA LYS A 784 -27.43 -20.37 -28.44
C LYS A 784 -26.14 -19.76 -29.00
N GLU A 785 -26.18 -18.47 -29.32
CA GLU A 785 -25.01 -17.75 -29.86
C GLU A 785 -23.91 -17.64 -28.79
N PRO A 786 -22.66 -18.02 -29.11
CA PRO A 786 -21.57 -17.95 -28.16
C PRO A 786 -21.15 -16.48 -27.92
N PRO A 787 -20.73 -16.09 -26.70
CA PRO A 787 -20.19 -14.75 -26.46
C PRO A 787 -18.87 -14.53 -27.21
N LEU A 788 -18.47 -13.27 -27.38
CA LEU A 788 -17.18 -12.94 -27.99
C LEU A 788 -16.04 -13.44 -27.10
N ALA A 789 -15.14 -14.26 -27.66
CA ALA A 789 -14.06 -14.91 -26.91
C ALA A 789 -12.85 -13.99 -26.72
N ILE A 790 -13.07 -12.83 -26.10
CA ILE A 790 -12.03 -11.86 -25.72
C ILE A 790 -11.79 -11.94 -24.21
N ASP A 791 -10.57 -11.63 -23.80
CA ASP A 791 -10.23 -11.47 -22.38
C ASP A 791 -11.08 -10.30 -21.79
N PRO A 792 -11.79 -10.51 -20.67
CA PRO A 792 -12.51 -9.43 -19.99
C PRO A 792 -11.61 -8.27 -19.54
N GLU A 793 -10.29 -8.50 -19.36
CA GLU A 793 -9.30 -7.47 -18.99
C GLU A 793 -9.75 -6.57 -17.82
N TYR A 794 -10.22 -7.16 -16.71
CA TYR A 794 -10.68 -6.39 -15.54
C TYR A 794 -9.63 -5.40 -15.02
N LEU A 795 -8.36 -5.78 -15.15
CA LEU A 795 -7.17 -4.98 -14.88
C LEU A 795 -6.18 -5.23 -16.01
N ARG A 796 -5.70 -4.16 -16.65
CA ARG A 796 -4.63 -4.23 -17.66
C ARG A 796 -3.44 -3.42 -17.18
N VAL A 797 -2.28 -4.05 -17.06
CA VAL A 797 -1.04 -3.42 -16.58
C VAL A 797 0.01 -3.39 -17.69
N ILE A 798 0.61 -2.23 -17.90
CA ILE A 798 1.67 -1.99 -18.89
C ILE A 798 2.89 -1.44 -18.16
N ALA A 799 4.00 -2.15 -18.26
CA ALA A 799 5.30 -1.71 -17.75
C ALA A 799 6.13 -1.06 -18.87
N PRO A 800 7.09 -0.18 -18.52
CA PRO A 800 8.13 0.30 -19.44
C PRO A 800 8.78 -0.84 -20.22
N GLY A 801 8.89 -0.68 -21.55
CA GLY A 801 9.48 -1.68 -22.44
C GLY A 801 8.58 -2.88 -22.79
N ALA A 802 7.30 -2.88 -22.38
CA ALA A 802 6.35 -3.91 -22.80
C ALA A 802 6.18 -3.97 -24.33
N SER A 803 6.03 -5.17 -24.87
CA SER A 803 5.84 -5.42 -26.31
C SER A 803 4.37 -5.62 -26.66
N ASN A 804 4.04 -5.48 -27.96
CA ASN A 804 2.68 -5.71 -28.45
C ASN A 804 2.30 -7.19 -28.35
N ASP A 805 1.33 -7.49 -27.50
CA ASP A 805 0.84 -8.83 -27.17
C ASP A 805 -0.34 -9.30 -28.05
N LEU A 806 -0.75 -8.50 -29.03
CA LEU A 806 -1.83 -8.82 -29.98
C LEU A 806 -3.16 -9.19 -29.29
N ALA A 807 -3.43 -8.59 -28.13
CA ALA A 807 -4.56 -8.90 -27.27
C ALA A 807 -5.89 -8.95 -28.05
N GLY A 808 -6.60 -10.08 -28.00
CA GLY A 808 -7.90 -10.28 -28.64
C GLY A 808 -7.89 -10.50 -30.16
N LEU A 809 -6.73 -10.41 -30.86
CA LEU A 809 -6.68 -10.47 -32.34
C LEU A 809 -7.26 -11.77 -32.92
N ASN A 810 -7.01 -12.92 -32.29
CA ASN A 810 -7.45 -14.23 -32.78
C ASN A 810 -8.95 -14.53 -32.53
N SER A 811 -9.66 -13.61 -31.86
CA SER A 811 -11.08 -13.83 -31.49
C SER A 811 -12.03 -13.70 -32.68
N MET A 812 -11.61 -12.99 -33.74
CA MET A 812 -12.33 -12.84 -35.00
C MET A 812 -11.35 -12.95 -36.17
N GLN A 813 -11.85 -13.33 -37.34
CA GLN A 813 -11.02 -13.49 -38.54
C GLN A 813 -11.03 -12.20 -39.37
N PRO A 814 -9.87 -11.64 -39.76
CA PRO A 814 -9.83 -10.45 -40.61
C PRO A 814 -10.30 -10.79 -42.02
N MET A 815 -11.10 -9.90 -42.61
CA MET A 815 -11.52 -9.98 -44.00
C MET A 815 -10.45 -9.40 -44.93
N GLU A 816 -10.37 -9.91 -46.16
CA GLU A 816 -9.39 -9.46 -47.15
C GLU A 816 -10.00 -8.40 -48.06
N LYS A 817 -9.38 -7.21 -48.09
CA LYS A 817 -9.81 -6.09 -48.93
C LYS A 817 -9.50 -6.36 -50.40
N ALA A 818 -10.44 -6.06 -51.29
CA ALA A 818 -10.23 -6.16 -52.73
C ALA A 818 -9.13 -5.19 -53.22
N SER A 819 -8.40 -5.56 -54.28
CA SER A 819 -7.33 -4.75 -54.86
C SER A 819 -7.84 -3.58 -55.70
N ASP A 820 -9.05 -3.71 -56.26
CA ASP A 820 -9.70 -2.77 -57.18
C ASP A 820 -10.77 -1.89 -56.50
N GLY A 821 -11.04 -2.08 -55.20
CA GLY A 821 -12.09 -1.36 -54.50
C GLY A 821 -11.88 -1.20 -53.00
N ASN A 822 -12.36 -0.09 -52.45
CA ASN A 822 -12.24 0.24 -51.01
C ASN A 822 -13.42 -0.22 -50.14
N ARG A 823 -14.44 -0.84 -50.75
CA ARG A 823 -15.70 -1.27 -50.11
C ARG A 823 -15.97 -2.76 -50.22
N HIS A 824 -15.26 -3.47 -51.09
CA HIS A 824 -15.42 -4.90 -51.33
C HIS A 824 -14.40 -5.68 -50.51
N TYR A 825 -14.89 -6.67 -49.76
CA TYR A 825 -14.06 -7.54 -48.92
C TYR A 825 -14.44 -9.00 -49.14
N LEU A 826 -13.43 -9.86 -49.28
CA LEU A 826 -13.61 -11.31 -49.30
C LEU A 826 -13.91 -11.78 -47.88
N LEU A 827 -15.00 -12.54 -47.72
CA LEU A 827 -15.33 -13.20 -46.47
C LEU A 827 -14.55 -14.52 -46.41
N PRO A 828 -13.62 -14.68 -45.47
CA PRO A 828 -12.87 -15.92 -45.35
C PRO A 828 -13.77 -17.07 -44.90
N LEU A 829 -13.34 -18.29 -45.21
CA LEU A 829 -14.03 -19.50 -44.76
C LEU A 829 -13.92 -19.64 -43.24
N PRO A 830 -14.96 -20.16 -42.56
CA PRO A 830 -14.89 -20.48 -41.14
C PRO A 830 -13.68 -21.36 -40.81
N HIS A 831 -13.07 -21.11 -39.66
CA HIS A 831 -11.92 -21.89 -39.20
C HIS A 831 -12.27 -23.39 -39.16
N GLY A 832 -11.40 -24.23 -39.74
CA GLY A 832 -11.59 -25.69 -39.79
C GLY A 832 -12.51 -26.19 -40.92
N ILE A 833 -13.14 -25.30 -41.69
CA ILE A 833 -13.95 -25.65 -42.86
C ILE A 833 -13.17 -25.36 -44.14
N HIS A 834 -13.17 -26.31 -45.08
CA HIS A 834 -12.57 -26.15 -46.40
C HIS A 834 -13.65 -26.00 -47.48
N ALA A 835 -13.28 -25.55 -48.67
CA ALA A 835 -14.22 -25.16 -49.72
C ALA A 835 -15.16 -26.27 -50.22
N ASP A 836 -14.75 -27.54 -50.10
CA ASP A 836 -15.52 -28.70 -50.54
C ASP A 836 -16.26 -29.43 -49.40
N ALA A 837 -16.28 -28.86 -48.19
CA ALA A 837 -16.99 -29.41 -47.03
C ALA A 837 -18.52 -29.36 -47.22
N ALA A 838 -19.25 -30.35 -46.72
CA ALA A 838 -20.70 -30.43 -46.90
C ALA A 838 -21.47 -29.31 -46.17
N GLU A 839 -20.88 -28.74 -45.11
CA GLU A 839 -21.41 -27.59 -44.38
C GLU A 839 -21.61 -26.37 -45.29
N MET A 840 -20.85 -26.26 -46.37
CA MET A 840 -20.93 -25.15 -47.34
C MET A 840 -22.25 -25.11 -48.11
N PHE A 841 -23.08 -26.16 -48.06
CA PHE A 841 -24.46 -26.11 -48.56
C PHE A 841 -25.41 -25.32 -47.65
N GLY A 842 -25.09 -25.20 -46.36
CA GLY A 842 -25.95 -24.55 -45.38
C GLY A 842 -25.77 -23.03 -45.30
N PHE A 843 -26.45 -22.44 -44.33
CA PHE A 843 -26.45 -21.02 -44.03
C PHE A 843 -25.70 -20.72 -42.74
N PHE A 844 -24.84 -19.71 -42.79
CA PHE A 844 -24.08 -19.23 -41.66
C PHE A 844 -24.68 -17.92 -41.15
N THR A 845 -24.61 -17.75 -39.82
CA THR A 845 -24.85 -16.46 -39.18
C THR A 845 -23.51 -15.89 -38.76
N TYR A 846 -23.16 -14.72 -39.29
CA TYR A 846 -21.93 -14.01 -38.99
C TYR A 846 -22.17 -12.82 -38.07
N GLU A 847 -21.18 -12.57 -37.23
CA GLU A 847 -20.95 -11.31 -36.56
C GLU A 847 -19.83 -10.57 -37.30
N LEU A 848 -20.12 -9.37 -37.79
CA LEU A 848 -19.16 -8.51 -38.47
C LEU A 848 -18.87 -7.28 -37.59
N ARG A 849 -17.60 -6.93 -37.43
CA ARG A 849 -17.15 -5.76 -36.67
C ARG A 849 -16.05 -5.02 -37.43
N VAL A 850 -15.95 -3.72 -37.22
CA VAL A 850 -14.71 -2.98 -37.55
C VAL A 850 -13.75 -3.15 -36.39
N GLY A 851 -12.47 -3.38 -36.65
CA GLY A 851 -11.47 -3.58 -35.60
C GLY A 851 -10.08 -3.09 -35.99
N HIS A 852 -9.29 -2.74 -34.98
CA HIS A 852 -7.88 -2.36 -35.12
C HIS A 852 -7.04 -3.56 -35.56
N PHE A 853 -6.31 -3.43 -36.67
CA PHE A 853 -5.56 -4.55 -37.26
C PHE A 853 -4.06 -4.27 -37.39
N ARG A 854 -3.64 -3.54 -38.43
CA ARG A 854 -2.23 -3.29 -38.71
C ARG A 854 -2.06 -2.00 -39.50
N ASP A 855 -0.88 -1.42 -39.36
CA ASP A 855 -0.43 -0.31 -40.17
C ASP A 855 -0.32 -0.74 -41.65
N PRO A 856 -0.91 0.00 -42.60
CA PRO A 856 -0.87 -0.34 -44.01
C PRO A 856 0.54 -0.25 -44.64
N GLU A 857 1.43 0.59 -44.12
CA GLU A 857 2.78 0.81 -44.64
C GLU A 857 3.79 -0.14 -43.99
N THR A 858 3.91 -0.11 -42.67
CA THR A 858 4.89 -0.91 -41.93
C THR A 858 4.48 -2.38 -41.77
N LYS A 859 3.19 -2.69 -42.00
CA LYS A 859 2.55 -3.99 -41.72
C LYS A 859 2.64 -4.43 -40.25
N ALA A 860 3.09 -3.56 -39.35
CA ALA A 860 3.12 -3.82 -37.92
C ALA A 860 1.70 -3.86 -37.36
N MET A 861 1.43 -4.83 -36.49
CA MET A 861 0.12 -4.94 -35.83
C MET A 861 -0.08 -3.77 -34.86
N VAL A 862 -1.30 -3.24 -34.80
CA VAL A 862 -1.64 -2.16 -33.88
C VAL A 862 -1.69 -2.69 -32.45
N TRP A 863 -1.10 -1.95 -31.51
CA TRP A 863 -1.12 -2.30 -30.09
C TRP A 863 -2.38 -1.75 -29.40
N THR A 864 -3.28 -2.65 -29.03
CA THR A 864 -4.56 -2.32 -28.40
C THR A 864 -4.82 -3.25 -27.23
N THR A 865 -5.69 -2.84 -26.31
CA THR A 865 -6.31 -3.78 -25.37
C THR A 865 -7.31 -4.69 -26.09
N ALA A 866 -7.62 -5.86 -25.53
CA ALA A 866 -8.58 -6.80 -26.12
C ALA A 866 -9.98 -6.18 -26.22
N GLN A 867 -10.42 -5.47 -25.17
CA GLN A 867 -11.71 -4.78 -25.15
C GLN A 867 -11.76 -3.56 -26.09
N GLY A 868 -10.61 -2.92 -26.33
CA GLY A 868 -10.50 -1.80 -27.27
C GLY A 868 -10.45 -2.23 -28.75
N ARG A 869 -10.24 -3.52 -29.06
CA ARG A 869 -9.94 -3.96 -30.43
C ARG A 869 -11.12 -3.89 -31.39
N PHE A 870 -12.29 -4.37 -30.98
CA PHE A 870 -13.45 -4.54 -31.87
C PHE A 870 -14.57 -3.56 -31.54
N GLY A 871 -15.10 -2.91 -32.57
CA GLY A 871 -16.25 -2.01 -32.49
C GLY A 871 -17.58 -2.73 -32.30
N ARG A 872 -18.67 -2.03 -32.64
CA ARG A 872 -20.03 -2.55 -32.46
C ARG A 872 -20.35 -3.70 -33.43
N PRO A 873 -21.06 -4.74 -32.96
CA PRO A 873 -21.44 -5.89 -33.80
C PRO A 873 -22.54 -5.57 -34.81
N LEU A 874 -22.36 -6.07 -36.04
CA LEU A 874 -23.42 -6.29 -37.02
C LEU A 874 -23.67 -7.79 -37.14
N ARG A 875 -24.88 -8.23 -36.79
CA ARG A 875 -25.33 -9.61 -36.98
C ARG A 875 -25.95 -9.79 -38.37
N ALA A 876 -25.39 -10.69 -39.18
CA ALA A 876 -25.88 -11.03 -40.50
C ALA A 876 -26.21 -12.54 -40.57
N SER A 877 -27.51 -12.86 -40.63
CA SER A 877 -28.02 -14.24 -40.72
C SER A 877 -28.32 -14.64 -42.16
N GLY A 878 -28.17 -15.93 -42.48
CA GLY A 878 -28.54 -16.46 -43.79
C GLY A 878 -27.46 -16.28 -44.87
N ILE A 879 -26.20 -16.12 -44.47
CA ILE A 879 -25.07 -16.01 -45.42
C ILE A 879 -24.72 -17.41 -45.92
N GLN A 880 -24.80 -17.61 -47.23
CA GLN A 880 -24.40 -18.86 -47.87
C GLN A 880 -23.07 -18.67 -48.59
N HIS A 881 -22.11 -19.55 -48.32
CA HIS A 881 -20.87 -19.62 -49.08
C HIS A 881 -21.09 -20.33 -50.43
N PRO A 882 -20.18 -20.18 -51.41
CA PRO A 882 -20.27 -20.93 -52.65
C PRO A 882 -20.33 -22.46 -52.39
N ALA A 883 -21.34 -23.12 -52.96
CA ALA A 883 -21.55 -24.56 -52.77
C ALA A 883 -20.32 -25.40 -53.19
N PRO A 884 -20.01 -26.54 -52.57
CA PRO A 884 -18.89 -27.41 -52.91
C PRO A 884 -18.81 -27.77 -54.38
N THR A 885 -17.60 -27.99 -54.90
CA THR A 885 -17.40 -28.30 -56.33
C THR A 885 -18.06 -29.64 -56.67
N LEU A 886 -18.92 -29.67 -57.70
CA LEU A 886 -19.52 -30.92 -58.16
C LEU A 886 -18.49 -31.71 -58.95
N THR A 887 -18.13 -32.90 -58.47
CA THR A 887 -17.26 -33.82 -59.20
C THR A 887 -18.11 -34.80 -59.99
N CYS A 888 -17.73 -35.06 -61.24
CA CYS A 888 -18.32 -36.13 -62.04
C CYS A 888 -17.24 -37.13 -62.44
N THR A 889 -17.55 -38.41 -62.29
CA THR A 889 -16.69 -39.51 -62.73
C THR A 889 -17.25 -40.08 -64.01
N VAL A 890 -16.45 -40.05 -65.07
CA VAL A 890 -16.81 -40.57 -66.39
C VAL A 890 -15.97 -41.82 -66.63
N ASN A 891 -16.63 -42.93 -66.96
CA ASN A 891 -15.97 -44.16 -67.37
C ASN A 891 -16.55 -44.63 -68.70
N ARG A 892 -15.69 -45.10 -69.60
CA ARG A 892 -16.07 -45.61 -70.93
C ARG A 892 -15.46 -46.99 -71.12
N ASP A 893 -16.31 -47.96 -71.45
CA ASP A 893 -15.90 -49.29 -71.88
C ASP A 893 -16.25 -49.52 -73.37
N GLU A 894 -16.07 -50.75 -73.86
CA GLU A 894 -16.34 -51.11 -75.26
C GLU A 894 -17.82 -50.99 -75.66
N GLN A 895 -18.74 -51.04 -74.68
CA GLN A 895 -20.19 -51.14 -74.89
C GLN A 895 -20.97 -49.91 -74.40
N LYS A 896 -20.48 -49.21 -73.37
CA LYS A 896 -21.19 -48.14 -72.67
C LYS A 896 -20.27 -47.04 -72.14
N LEU A 897 -20.87 -45.87 -71.99
CA LEU A 897 -20.34 -44.67 -71.32
C LEU A 897 -21.17 -44.44 -70.06
N SER A 898 -20.56 -44.56 -68.89
CA SER A 898 -21.22 -44.34 -67.60
C SER A 898 -20.74 -43.06 -66.93
N VAL A 899 -21.66 -42.34 -66.33
CA VAL A 899 -21.38 -41.13 -65.55
C VAL A 899 -21.99 -41.27 -64.17
N SER A 900 -21.21 -40.92 -63.14
CA SER A 900 -21.66 -40.86 -61.76
C SER A 900 -21.28 -39.54 -61.12
N ALA A 901 -22.14 -39.00 -60.25
CA ALA A 901 -21.91 -37.78 -59.50
C ALA A 901 -22.62 -37.80 -58.14
N PRO A 902 -22.04 -37.18 -57.09
CA PRO A 902 -22.63 -37.15 -55.75
C PRO A 902 -23.76 -36.11 -55.66
N TYR A 903 -24.83 -36.44 -54.94
CA TYR A 903 -25.88 -35.47 -54.58
C TYR A 903 -25.38 -34.50 -53.49
N ALA A 904 -26.00 -33.33 -53.39
CA ALA A 904 -25.79 -32.40 -52.28
C ALA A 904 -26.18 -33.03 -50.94
N VAL A 905 -25.37 -32.78 -49.92
CA VAL A 905 -25.53 -33.33 -48.57
C VAL A 905 -25.74 -32.17 -47.59
N ALA A 906 -26.84 -32.22 -46.83
CA ALA A 906 -27.06 -31.31 -45.72
C ALA A 906 -26.48 -31.92 -44.44
N VAL A 907 -25.67 -31.15 -43.71
CA VAL A 907 -25.07 -31.57 -42.44
C VAL A 907 -25.59 -30.66 -41.33
N PHE A 908 -25.74 -31.20 -40.11
CA PHE A 908 -26.00 -30.42 -38.90
C PHE A 908 -25.34 -31.12 -37.71
N ASP A 909 -24.53 -30.40 -36.93
CA ASP A 909 -23.72 -30.96 -35.83
C ASP A 909 -22.93 -32.23 -36.22
N GLY A 910 -22.33 -32.22 -37.42
CA GLY A 910 -21.55 -33.34 -37.95
C GLY A 910 -22.37 -34.55 -38.42
N LYS A 911 -23.71 -34.49 -38.36
CA LYS A 911 -24.62 -35.55 -38.81
C LYS A 911 -25.19 -35.23 -40.18
N ASN A 912 -25.35 -36.25 -41.02
CA ASN A 912 -26.06 -36.13 -42.28
C ASN A 912 -27.57 -36.00 -42.01
N VAL A 913 -28.13 -34.83 -42.34
CA VAL A 913 -29.56 -34.52 -42.20
C VAL A 913 -30.22 -34.32 -43.55
N THR A 914 -29.63 -34.86 -44.62
CA THR A 914 -30.18 -34.79 -45.98
C THR A 914 -31.55 -35.45 -46.05
N ALA A 915 -32.44 -34.94 -46.89
CA ALA A 915 -33.71 -35.59 -47.19
C ALA A 915 -33.50 -37.00 -47.77
N ASP A 916 -34.34 -37.93 -47.34
CA ASP A 916 -34.35 -39.32 -47.83
C ASP A 916 -35.75 -39.66 -48.37
N PRO A 917 -35.94 -39.72 -49.70
CA PRO A 917 -34.94 -39.63 -50.77
C PRO A 917 -34.38 -38.20 -51.00
N PRO A 918 -33.18 -38.05 -51.61
CA PRO A 918 -32.61 -36.74 -51.92
C PRO A 918 -33.52 -35.97 -52.88
N ARG A 919 -33.73 -34.67 -52.59
CA ARG A 919 -34.69 -33.82 -53.29
C ARG A 919 -34.10 -33.13 -54.52
N THR A 920 -32.79 -32.87 -54.53
CA THR A 920 -32.11 -32.25 -55.67
C THR A 920 -32.12 -33.19 -56.88
N GLN A 921 -31.97 -32.64 -58.08
CA GLN A 921 -31.94 -33.44 -59.31
C GLN A 921 -30.62 -33.23 -60.04
N LEU A 922 -29.94 -34.32 -60.34
CA LEU A 922 -28.74 -34.33 -61.17
C LEU A 922 -29.10 -34.65 -62.61
N TRP A 923 -28.58 -33.84 -63.54
CA TRP A 923 -28.71 -34.03 -64.97
C TRP A 923 -27.34 -33.99 -65.63
N CYS A 924 -27.10 -34.91 -66.57
CA CYS A 924 -25.85 -35.06 -67.28
C CYS A 924 -26.03 -34.67 -68.74
N LEU A 925 -25.17 -33.80 -69.24
CA LEU A 925 -25.13 -33.32 -70.62
C LEU A 925 -23.95 -33.98 -71.34
N LEU A 926 -24.21 -34.59 -72.48
CA LEU A 926 -23.19 -35.19 -73.35
C LEU A 926 -22.87 -34.24 -74.50
N TYR A 927 -21.62 -33.80 -74.60
CA TYR A 927 -21.13 -32.89 -75.64
C TYR A 927 -20.17 -33.58 -76.60
N ALA A 928 -20.17 -33.13 -77.85
CA ALA A 928 -19.12 -33.41 -78.82
C ALA A 928 -18.31 -32.15 -79.13
N GLN A 929 -16.98 -32.28 -79.21
CA GLN A 929 -16.09 -31.19 -79.61
C GLN A 929 -16.07 -31.08 -81.14
N VAL A 930 -16.40 -29.91 -81.66
CA VAL A 930 -16.38 -29.59 -83.08
C VAL A 930 -15.43 -28.44 -83.33
N ARG A 931 -14.52 -28.60 -84.29
CA ARG A 931 -13.58 -27.55 -84.68
C ARG A 931 -14.33 -26.46 -85.46
N GLN A 932 -14.09 -25.20 -85.11
CA GLN A 932 -14.67 -24.06 -85.83
C GLN A 932 -14.20 -24.05 -87.30
N ALA A 933 -15.05 -23.53 -88.19
CA ALA A 933 -14.76 -23.47 -89.62
C ALA A 933 -13.52 -22.62 -89.97
N ASP A 934 -13.11 -21.69 -89.09
CA ASP A 934 -11.89 -20.89 -89.22
C ASP A 934 -10.62 -21.61 -88.72
N ASN A 935 -10.78 -22.85 -88.23
CA ASN A 935 -9.72 -23.72 -87.73
C ASN A 935 -9.00 -23.22 -86.46
N ARG A 936 -9.50 -22.15 -85.82
CA ARG A 936 -8.84 -21.46 -84.70
C ARG A 936 -9.16 -22.01 -83.31
N ASP A 937 -10.37 -22.57 -83.12
CA ASP A 937 -10.84 -23.00 -81.80
C ASP A 937 -11.83 -24.18 -81.94
N PHE A 938 -12.17 -24.81 -80.81
CA PHE A 938 -13.22 -25.83 -80.70
C PHE A 938 -14.48 -25.27 -80.05
N ARG A 939 -15.64 -25.88 -80.33
CA ARG A 939 -16.94 -25.60 -79.71
C ARG A 939 -17.61 -26.90 -79.27
N ASN A 940 -18.38 -26.83 -78.19
CA ASN A 940 -19.12 -27.96 -77.67
C ASN A 940 -20.55 -27.96 -78.23
N VAL A 941 -20.92 -29.04 -78.92
CA VAL A 941 -22.27 -29.28 -79.43
C VAL A 941 -22.96 -30.29 -78.51
N LEU A 942 -24.13 -29.94 -77.96
CA LEU A 942 -24.90 -30.83 -77.10
C LEU A 942 -25.51 -31.95 -77.94
N LEU A 943 -25.24 -33.21 -77.56
CA LEU A 943 -25.79 -34.40 -78.21
C LEU A 943 -27.07 -34.89 -77.52
N ASP A 944 -27.03 -35.02 -76.18
CA ASP A 944 -28.14 -35.53 -75.37
C ASP A 944 -28.00 -35.11 -73.90
N ASP A 945 -29.09 -35.20 -73.14
CA ASP A 945 -29.19 -34.92 -71.71
C ASP A 945 -29.95 -36.04 -70.96
N LYS A 946 -29.40 -36.58 -69.87
CA LYS A 946 -30.03 -37.65 -69.07
C LYS A 946 -30.04 -37.33 -67.58
N GLN A 947 -31.12 -37.68 -66.90
CA GLN A 947 -31.20 -37.60 -65.44
C GLN A 947 -30.36 -38.72 -64.80
N LEU A 948 -29.59 -38.40 -63.75
CA LEU A 948 -28.93 -39.42 -62.93
C LEU A 948 -29.89 -39.89 -61.84
N ASP A 949 -29.88 -41.19 -61.54
CA ASP A 949 -30.74 -41.80 -60.51
C ASP A 949 -29.88 -42.44 -59.41
N TRP A 950 -30.19 -42.15 -58.15
CA TRP A 950 -29.43 -42.63 -56.99
C TRP A 950 -29.70 -44.08 -56.63
N ARG A 951 -30.80 -44.66 -57.12
CA ARG A 951 -31.23 -46.03 -56.79
C ARG A 951 -30.49 -47.10 -57.60
N VAL A 952 -29.71 -46.68 -58.60
CA VAL A 952 -29.03 -47.58 -59.52
C VAL A 952 -27.54 -47.32 -59.58
N GLN A 953 -26.81 -48.39 -59.84
CA GLN A 953 -25.38 -48.38 -60.14
C GLN A 953 -25.14 -49.08 -61.48
N VAL A 954 -23.95 -48.90 -62.04
CA VAL A 954 -23.52 -49.62 -63.24
C VAL A 954 -23.37 -51.10 -62.91
N GLU A 955 -23.93 -51.97 -63.75
CA GLU A 955 -23.71 -53.41 -63.68
C GLU A 955 -22.44 -53.79 -64.44
N ASP A 956 -21.47 -54.37 -63.76
CA ASP A 956 -20.17 -54.72 -64.36
C ASP A 956 -20.17 -56.14 -64.94
N GLU A 957 -21.06 -57.00 -64.45
CA GLU A 957 -21.19 -58.39 -64.89
C GLU A 957 -22.07 -58.51 -66.15
N LYS A 958 -21.54 -59.13 -67.21
CA LYS A 958 -22.21 -59.23 -68.51
C LYS A 958 -23.42 -60.17 -68.53
N ASP A 959 -23.46 -61.20 -67.67
CA ASP A 959 -24.44 -62.31 -67.73
C ASP A 959 -25.23 -62.52 -66.41
N VAL A 960 -25.74 -61.45 -65.79
CA VAL A 960 -26.50 -61.55 -64.53
C VAL A 960 -27.97 -61.91 -64.74
N ASN A 961 -28.44 -62.98 -64.11
CA ASN A 961 -29.86 -63.33 -64.09
C ASN A 961 -30.64 -62.52 -63.03
N ARG A 962 -31.21 -61.38 -63.46
CA ARG A 962 -32.03 -60.49 -62.61
C ARG A 962 -33.25 -61.16 -61.96
N TYR A 963 -33.76 -62.26 -62.52
CA TYR A 963 -34.92 -62.98 -61.95
C TYR A 963 -34.57 -63.75 -60.67
N LEU A 964 -33.30 -64.16 -60.51
CA LEU A 964 -32.80 -64.82 -59.31
C LEU A 964 -32.35 -63.82 -58.25
N ARG A 965 -31.88 -62.63 -58.67
CA ARG A 965 -31.27 -61.62 -57.79
C ARG A 965 -32.27 -60.66 -57.14
N TYR A 966 -33.37 -60.34 -57.81
CA TYR A 966 -34.29 -59.27 -57.41
C TYR A 966 -35.76 -59.73 -57.38
N ASP A 967 -36.53 -59.18 -56.45
CA ASP A 967 -37.97 -59.43 -56.34
C ASP A 967 -38.77 -58.76 -57.48
N ALA A 968 -40.09 -58.91 -57.48
CA ALA A 968 -40.95 -58.35 -58.52
C ALA A 968 -40.98 -56.80 -58.54
N GLU A 969 -40.91 -56.14 -57.37
CA GLU A 969 -40.97 -54.68 -57.24
C GLU A 969 -39.64 -54.04 -57.65
N GLN A 970 -38.52 -54.60 -57.18
CA GLN A 970 -37.16 -54.25 -57.55
C GLN A 970 -36.93 -54.38 -59.06
N ARG A 971 -37.43 -55.45 -59.69
CA ARG A 971 -37.38 -55.61 -61.16
C ARG A 971 -38.24 -54.57 -61.88
N ARG A 972 -39.41 -54.21 -61.33
CA ARG A 972 -40.26 -53.15 -61.88
C ARG A 972 -39.56 -51.79 -61.82
N LEU A 973 -38.87 -51.49 -60.73
CA LEU A 973 -38.07 -50.28 -60.54
C LEU A 973 -36.89 -50.20 -61.53
N LEU A 974 -36.11 -51.28 -61.68
CA LEU A 974 -35.03 -51.33 -62.67
C LEU A 974 -35.56 -51.12 -64.10
N ARG A 975 -36.71 -51.73 -64.42
CA ARG A 975 -37.37 -51.54 -65.70
C ARG A 975 -37.84 -50.10 -65.90
N SER A 976 -38.45 -49.47 -64.89
CA SER A 976 -38.92 -48.09 -65.01
C SER A 976 -37.78 -47.10 -65.16
N ILE A 977 -36.67 -47.26 -64.42
CA ILE A 977 -35.49 -46.40 -64.53
C ILE A 977 -34.84 -46.55 -65.91
N ALA A 978 -34.71 -47.80 -66.41
CA ALA A 978 -34.19 -48.06 -67.74
C ALA A 978 -35.06 -47.44 -68.85
N VAL A 979 -36.39 -47.48 -68.72
CA VAL A 979 -37.32 -46.84 -69.66
C VAL A 979 -37.24 -45.31 -69.56
N LYS A 980 -37.15 -44.75 -68.35
CA LYS A 980 -37.11 -43.29 -68.13
C LYS A 980 -35.86 -42.62 -68.71
N ASN A 981 -34.72 -43.34 -68.71
CA ASN A 981 -33.46 -42.87 -69.28
C ASN A 981 -33.36 -43.05 -70.81
N TRP A 982 -34.41 -43.54 -71.47
CA TRP A 982 -34.42 -43.85 -72.90
C TRP A 982 -35.38 -42.90 -73.65
N LYS A 983 -34.88 -42.19 -74.67
CA LYS A 983 -35.66 -41.15 -75.38
C LYS A 983 -36.19 -41.55 -76.78
N ASP A 984 -35.54 -42.48 -77.50
CA ASP A 984 -35.88 -42.81 -78.91
C ASP A 984 -36.29 -44.27 -79.16
N GLU A 985 -37.05 -44.52 -80.23
CA GLU A 985 -37.60 -45.82 -80.67
C GLU A 985 -36.52 -46.83 -81.15
N LEU A 986 -35.73 -47.37 -80.22
CA LEU A 986 -34.78 -48.45 -80.50
C LEU A 986 -34.92 -49.61 -79.50
N ASP A 987 -34.67 -50.81 -80.00
CA ASP A 987 -35.03 -52.11 -79.42
C ASP A 987 -34.56 -52.31 -77.97
N TYR A 988 -35.52 -52.27 -77.04
CA TYR A 988 -35.37 -52.56 -75.59
C TYR A 988 -34.67 -53.91 -75.32
N GLY A 989 -34.66 -54.82 -76.32
CA GLY A 989 -34.07 -56.16 -76.22
C GLY A 989 -32.57 -56.21 -75.89
N LYS A 990 -31.77 -55.20 -76.26
CA LYS A 990 -30.29 -55.24 -76.14
C LYS A 990 -29.72 -54.68 -74.83
N MET A 991 -30.51 -54.01 -73.99
CA MET A 991 -30.04 -53.32 -72.77
C MET A 991 -30.59 -53.90 -71.46
N LYS A 992 -30.77 -55.23 -71.40
CA LYS A 992 -31.35 -55.93 -70.24
C LYS A 992 -30.43 -55.98 -69.00
N HIS A 993 -29.18 -55.54 -69.09
CA HIS A 993 -28.15 -55.74 -68.02
C HIS A 993 -27.28 -54.50 -67.73
N VAL A 994 -27.79 -53.26 -67.91
CA VAL A 994 -26.95 -52.05 -67.73
C VAL A 994 -26.86 -51.57 -66.28
N PHE A 995 -27.99 -51.62 -65.56
CA PHE A 995 -28.12 -51.15 -64.19
C PHE A 995 -28.27 -52.30 -63.19
N LYS A 996 -27.69 -52.14 -62.00
CA LYS A 996 -28.02 -52.91 -60.79
C LYS A 996 -28.63 -51.98 -59.75
N LEU A 997 -29.41 -52.50 -58.80
CA LEU A 997 -29.90 -51.65 -57.70
C LEU A 997 -28.74 -51.32 -56.76
N ALA A 998 -28.72 -50.10 -56.24
CA ALA A 998 -27.78 -49.73 -55.18
C ALA A 998 -28.16 -50.47 -53.88
N ASP A 999 -27.18 -51.06 -53.19
CA ASP A 999 -27.40 -51.76 -51.93
C ASP A 999 -27.67 -50.75 -50.80
N THR A 1000 -28.92 -50.36 -50.61
CA THR A 1000 -29.30 -49.35 -49.61
C THR A 1000 -29.36 -49.89 -48.17
N ASP A 1001 -29.53 -51.21 -48.00
CA ASP A 1001 -29.75 -51.83 -46.69
C ASP A 1001 -28.46 -52.21 -45.95
N THR A 1002 -27.33 -52.30 -46.66
CA THR A 1002 -26.00 -52.61 -46.08
C THR A 1002 -25.07 -51.42 -46.00
N LEU A 1003 -25.43 -50.29 -46.62
CA LEU A 1003 -24.67 -49.04 -46.56
C LEU A 1003 -25.11 -48.22 -45.34
N ASN A 1004 -24.17 -47.48 -44.75
CA ASN A 1004 -24.46 -46.53 -43.69
C ASN A 1004 -25.52 -45.52 -44.19
N THR A 1005 -26.60 -45.32 -43.43
CA THR A 1005 -27.65 -44.33 -43.75
C THR A 1005 -27.10 -42.92 -43.95
N ASP A 1006 -25.95 -42.64 -43.36
CA ASP A 1006 -25.27 -41.34 -43.45
C ASP A 1006 -24.38 -41.19 -44.70
N ALA A 1007 -24.24 -42.23 -45.53
CA ALA A 1007 -23.38 -42.20 -46.72
C ALA A 1007 -23.94 -41.27 -47.82
N THR A 1008 -23.03 -40.57 -48.50
CA THR A 1008 -23.38 -39.75 -49.67
C THR A 1008 -23.97 -40.61 -50.78
N LYS A 1009 -25.15 -40.23 -51.27
CA LYS A 1009 -25.80 -40.88 -52.40
C LYS A 1009 -25.19 -40.41 -53.72
N TYR A 1010 -24.99 -41.33 -54.65
CA TYR A 1010 -24.46 -41.06 -55.98
C TYR A 1010 -25.51 -41.35 -57.04
N GLY A 1011 -25.75 -40.38 -57.93
CA GLY A 1011 -26.58 -40.60 -59.11
C GLY A 1011 -25.76 -41.27 -60.21
N THR A 1012 -26.37 -42.22 -60.94
CA THR A 1012 -25.73 -42.89 -62.07
C THR A 1012 -26.58 -42.78 -63.34
N THR A 1013 -25.95 -42.57 -64.49
CA THR A 1013 -26.58 -42.69 -65.81
C THR A 1013 -25.62 -43.29 -66.84
N VAL A 1014 -26.16 -43.82 -67.95
CA VAL A 1014 -25.40 -44.55 -68.96
C VAL A 1014 -25.90 -44.23 -70.37
N TRP A 1015 -24.97 -44.09 -71.31
CA TRP A 1015 -25.20 -44.15 -72.76
C TRP A 1015 -24.60 -45.42 -73.33
N SER A 1016 -25.29 -46.08 -74.27
CA SER A 1016 -24.64 -47.15 -75.05
C SER A 1016 -23.75 -46.56 -76.14
N LYS A 1017 -22.75 -47.33 -76.58
CA LYS A 1017 -21.91 -46.95 -77.72
C LYS A 1017 -22.72 -46.75 -79.00
N ASP A 1018 -23.71 -47.61 -79.24
CA ASP A 1018 -24.60 -47.51 -80.41
C ASP A 1018 -25.42 -46.21 -80.38
N GLU A 1019 -25.96 -45.86 -79.22
CA GLU A 1019 -26.70 -44.61 -78.99
C GLU A 1019 -25.81 -43.38 -79.21
N ALA A 1020 -24.62 -43.34 -78.62
CA ALA A 1020 -23.69 -42.22 -78.82
C ALA A 1020 -23.28 -42.05 -80.29
N ASN A 1021 -23.04 -43.16 -81.01
CA ASN A 1021 -22.71 -43.14 -82.44
C ASN A 1021 -23.89 -42.66 -83.30
N GLN A 1022 -25.11 -43.05 -82.97
CA GLN A 1022 -26.31 -42.59 -83.66
C GLN A 1022 -26.54 -41.10 -83.45
N LEU A 1023 -26.36 -40.60 -82.22
CA LEU A 1023 -26.43 -39.17 -81.92
C LEU A 1023 -25.40 -38.39 -82.74
N LEU A 1024 -24.14 -38.84 -82.78
CA LEU A 1024 -23.10 -38.23 -83.63
C LEU A 1024 -23.51 -38.23 -85.11
N ARG A 1025 -24.07 -39.32 -85.62
CA ARG A 1025 -24.55 -39.43 -87.01
C ARG A 1025 -25.72 -38.48 -87.28
N LEU A 1026 -26.65 -38.33 -86.34
CA LEU A 1026 -27.81 -37.43 -86.47
C LEU A 1026 -27.38 -35.96 -86.61
N TYR A 1027 -26.31 -35.57 -85.91
CA TYR A 1027 -25.69 -34.25 -86.02
C TYR A 1027 -24.62 -34.14 -87.14
N GLY A 1028 -24.40 -35.18 -87.93
CA GLY A 1028 -23.43 -35.19 -89.03
C GLY A 1028 -21.95 -35.19 -88.60
N LEU A 1029 -21.65 -35.61 -87.37
CA LEU A 1029 -20.32 -35.61 -86.78
C LEU A 1029 -19.61 -36.98 -86.96
N PRO A 1030 -18.26 -37.01 -87.09
CA PRO A 1030 -17.50 -38.26 -87.14
C PRO A 1030 -17.66 -39.13 -85.88
N TYR A 1031 -17.66 -40.46 -86.04
CA TYR A 1031 -17.70 -41.40 -84.91
C TYR A 1031 -16.49 -41.28 -83.96
N ALA A 1032 -15.39 -40.71 -84.45
CA ALA A 1032 -14.17 -40.46 -83.69
C ALA A 1032 -14.14 -39.07 -83.02
N SER A 1033 -15.23 -38.30 -83.07
CA SER A 1033 -15.31 -37.01 -82.39
C SER A 1033 -15.04 -37.16 -80.89
N PRO A 1034 -14.16 -36.33 -80.29
CA PRO A 1034 -14.01 -36.28 -78.85
C PRO A 1034 -15.34 -35.94 -78.18
N LEU A 1035 -15.59 -36.59 -77.05
CA LEU A 1035 -16.79 -36.40 -76.25
C LEU A 1035 -16.39 -35.83 -74.89
N SER A 1036 -17.26 -35.02 -74.32
CA SER A 1036 -17.13 -34.55 -72.94
C SER A 1036 -18.47 -34.51 -72.25
N VAL A 1037 -18.43 -34.47 -70.93
CA VAL A 1037 -19.60 -34.55 -70.07
C VAL A 1037 -19.62 -33.37 -69.11
N LEU A 1038 -20.83 -32.83 -68.88
CA LEU A 1038 -21.10 -31.81 -67.87
C LEU A 1038 -22.29 -32.25 -67.02
N VAL A 1039 -22.17 -32.25 -65.69
CA VAL A 1039 -23.28 -32.54 -64.78
C VAL A 1039 -23.77 -31.25 -64.13
N VAL A 1040 -25.08 -31.08 -64.06
CA VAL A 1040 -25.76 -29.93 -63.44
C VAL A 1040 -26.69 -30.43 -62.35
N GLU A 1041 -26.56 -29.87 -61.15
CA GLU A 1041 -27.45 -30.14 -60.02
C GLU A 1041 -28.45 -29.00 -59.86
N PHE A 1042 -29.74 -29.34 -59.76
CA PHE A 1042 -30.83 -28.39 -59.59
C PHE A 1042 -31.42 -28.45 -58.17
N LEU A 1043 -31.80 -27.29 -57.65
CA LEU A 1043 -32.60 -27.17 -56.43
C LEU A 1043 -34.00 -27.78 -56.63
N PRO A 1044 -34.61 -28.36 -55.58
CA PRO A 1044 -35.95 -28.92 -55.65
C PRO A 1044 -37.04 -27.84 -55.76
N ILE A 1045 -38.20 -28.24 -56.28
CA ILE A 1045 -39.45 -27.49 -56.18
C ILE A 1045 -40.29 -28.22 -55.13
N ILE A 1046 -40.51 -27.59 -53.98
CA ILE A 1046 -41.32 -28.14 -52.91
C ILE A 1046 -42.72 -27.52 -53.04
N THR A 1047 -43.74 -28.35 -53.26
CA THR A 1047 -45.12 -27.91 -53.50
C THR A 1047 -46.05 -28.18 -52.32
N ASN A 1048 -45.67 -29.07 -51.41
CA ASN A 1048 -46.46 -29.47 -50.26
C ASN A 1048 -45.58 -29.77 -49.03
N ILE A 1049 -46.19 -29.84 -47.84
CA ILE A 1049 -45.48 -30.07 -46.58
C ILE A 1049 -44.88 -31.49 -46.47
N HIS A 1050 -45.48 -32.47 -47.16
CA HIS A 1050 -44.99 -33.86 -47.21
C HIS A 1050 -43.66 -33.98 -47.96
N GLU A 1051 -43.47 -33.16 -49.00
CA GLU A 1051 -42.19 -32.99 -49.68
C GLU A 1051 -41.20 -32.19 -48.82
N HIS A 1052 -41.70 -31.26 -48.00
CA HIS A 1052 -40.87 -30.39 -47.17
C HIS A 1052 -40.31 -31.07 -45.92
N ILE A 1053 -41.03 -31.98 -45.25
CA ILE A 1053 -40.59 -32.68 -44.03
C ILE A 1053 -40.52 -34.18 -44.30
N SER A 1054 -39.32 -34.77 -44.22
CA SER A 1054 -39.15 -36.21 -44.46
C SER A 1054 -39.74 -37.02 -43.31
N LYS A 1055 -40.38 -38.15 -43.64
CA LYS A 1055 -40.97 -39.09 -42.65
C LYS A 1055 -42.05 -38.45 -41.77
N LEU A 1056 -42.78 -37.44 -42.26
CA LEU A 1056 -43.89 -36.78 -41.55
C LEU A 1056 -45.01 -37.76 -41.11
N GLN A 1057 -45.18 -38.87 -41.81
CA GLN A 1057 -46.09 -39.96 -41.45
C GLN A 1057 -45.74 -40.67 -40.14
N ASN A 1058 -44.52 -40.52 -39.63
CA ASN A 1058 -44.12 -41.12 -38.36
C ASN A 1058 -44.71 -40.30 -37.19
N SER A 1059 -45.40 -40.99 -36.27
CA SER A 1059 -46.07 -40.36 -35.11
C SER A 1059 -45.15 -39.45 -34.30
N ASN A 1060 -43.92 -39.88 -34.00
CA ASN A 1060 -42.95 -39.11 -33.23
C ASN A 1060 -42.58 -37.77 -33.88
N VAL A 1061 -42.46 -37.73 -35.21
CA VAL A 1061 -42.09 -36.52 -35.95
C VAL A 1061 -43.27 -35.56 -35.98
N ASN A 1062 -44.49 -36.08 -36.22
CA ASN A 1062 -45.72 -35.31 -36.23
C ASN A 1062 -46.04 -34.70 -34.84
N GLU A 1063 -45.86 -35.47 -33.76
CA GLU A 1063 -46.04 -34.98 -32.38
C GLU A 1063 -45.06 -33.86 -32.04
N ARG A 1064 -43.77 -34.01 -32.38
CA ARG A 1064 -42.76 -32.96 -32.15
C ARG A 1064 -43.02 -31.71 -32.99
N LEU A 1065 -43.48 -31.88 -34.23
CA LEU A 1065 -43.88 -30.76 -35.09
C LEU A 1065 -45.07 -30.00 -34.47
N ARG A 1066 -46.08 -30.72 -33.96
CA ARG A 1066 -47.24 -30.13 -33.27
C ARG A 1066 -46.87 -29.47 -31.94
N ALA A 1067 -45.88 -29.99 -31.23
CA ALA A 1067 -45.38 -29.40 -29.98
C ALA A 1067 -44.53 -28.14 -30.20
N GLY A 1068 -43.76 -28.08 -31.30
CA GLY A 1068 -42.84 -26.98 -31.59
C GLY A 1068 -43.43 -25.85 -32.45
N ALA A 1069 -44.50 -26.10 -33.21
CA ALA A 1069 -45.01 -25.16 -34.19
C ALA A 1069 -46.30 -24.44 -33.72
N ARG A 1070 -46.37 -23.11 -33.89
CA ARG A 1070 -47.63 -22.33 -33.86
C ARG A 1070 -48.39 -22.48 -35.20
N VAL A 1071 -48.53 -23.69 -35.73
CA VAL A 1071 -49.19 -23.93 -37.02
C VAL A 1071 -50.59 -24.46 -36.75
N ALA A 1072 -51.58 -23.60 -36.92
CA ALA A 1072 -52.98 -23.87 -36.58
C ALA A 1072 -53.69 -24.86 -37.53
N ASP A 1073 -53.09 -25.20 -38.69
CA ASP A 1073 -53.74 -25.93 -39.78
C ASP A 1073 -52.97 -27.17 -40.25
N LEU A 1074 -52.47 -28.01 -39.33
CA LEU A 1074 -51.94 -29.33 -39.71
C LEU A 1074 -53.09 -30.35 -39.87
N PRO A 1075 -53.24 -31.02 -41.03
CA PRO A 1075 -54.27 -32.05 -41.21
C PRO A 1075 -54.14 -33.19 -40.20
N ALA A 1076 -55.24 -33.91 -39.97
CA ALA A 1076 -55.26 -35.09 -39.11
C ALA A 1076 -54.30 -36.18 -39.65
N GLN A 1077 -53.76 -37.01 -38.74
CA GLN A 1077 -52.70 -37.98 -39.07
C GLN A 1077 -53.12 -38.99 -40.16
N ASP A 1078 -54.41 -39.36 -40.19
CA ASP A 1078 -55.00 -40.23 -41.19
C ASP A 1078 -55.09 -39.59 -42.59
N VAL A 1079 -55.22 -38.25 -42.66
CA VAL A 1079 -55.14 -37.50 -43.92
C VAL A 1079 -53.70 -37.43 -44.41
N ILE A 1080 -52.75 -37.21 -43.49
CA ILE A 1080 -51.31 -37.20 -43.78
C ILE A 1080 -50.86 -38.55 -44.35
N GLU A 1081 -51.27 -39.66 -43.74
CA GLU A 1081 -50.93 -41.00 -44.21
C GLU A 1081 -51.51 -41.31 -45.61
N ARG A 1082 -52.75 -40.89 -45.89
CA ARG A 1082 -53.38 -41.10 -47.22
C ARG A 1082 -52.74 -40.26 -48.31
N GLU A 1083 -52.42 -39.00 -48.03
CA GLU A 1083 -51.76 -38.12 -49.00
C GLU A 1083 -50.32 -38.55 -49.28
N ALA A 1084 -49.57 -38.98 -48.27
CA ALA A 1084 -48.23 -39.55 -48.44
C ALA A 1084 -48.26 -40.83 -49.29
N ALA A 1085 -49.23 -41.72 -49.06
CA ALA A 1085 -49.43 -42.92 -49.90
C ALA A 1085 -49.75 -42.56 -51.36
N ARG A 1086 -50.60 -41.54 -51.59
CA ARG A 1086 -50.96 -41.06 -52.93
C ARG A 1086 -49.76 -40.43 -53.67
N ALA A 1087 -48.96 -39.61 -52.99
CA ALA A 1087 -47.75 -38.99 -53.53
C ALA A 1087 -46.68 -40.05 -53.89
N SER A 1088 -46.53 -41.09 -53.09
CA SER A 1088 -45.61 -42.21 -53.38
C SER A 1088 -45.98 -42.98 -54.64
N ALA A 1089 -47.28 -43.13 -54.94
CA ALA A 1089 -47.78 -43.85 -56.11
C ALA A 1089 -47.75 -43.02 -57.41
N GLN A 1090 -47.92 -41.70 -57.34
CA GLN A 1090 -47.88 -40.80 -58.51
C GLN A 1090 -46.45 -40.45 -58.97
N SER A 1091 -45.49 -40.32 -58.05
CA SER A 1091 -44.13 -39.87 -58.37
C SER A 1091 -43.29 -40.85 -59.22
N SER A 1092 -43.72 -42.10 -59.37
CA SER A 1092 -42.90 -43.17 -59.97
C SER A 1092 -43.10 -43.36 -61.48
N PHE A 1093 -44.09 -42.72 -62.12
CA PHE A 1093 -44.54 -43.07 -63.48
C PHE A 1093 -44.50 -41.94 -64.52
N GLU A 1094 -44.32 -40.67 -64.14
CA GLU A 1094 -44.26 -39.56 -65.10
C GLU A 1094 -42.82 -39.14 -65.45
N GLN A 1095 -42.51 -39.12 -66.75
CA GLN A 1095 -41.26 -38.56 -67.28
C GLN A 1095 -41.37 -37.03 -67.20
N GLN A 1096 -40.73 -36.45 -66.18
CA GLN A 1096 -40.69 -34.99 -66.02
C GLN A 1096 -39.84 -34.39 -67.16
N PRO A 1097 -40.30 -33.31 -67.80
CA PRO A 1097 -39.53 -32.61 -68.83
C PRO A 1097 -38.20 -32.11 -68.27
N SER A 1098 -37.17 -32.12 -69.12
CA SER A 1098 -35.81 -31.74 -68.69
C SER A 1098 -35.74 -30.25 -68.35
N PRO A 1099 -35.16 -29.89 -67.19
CA PRO A 1099 -34.95 -28.50 -66.81
C PRO A 1099 -33.81 -27.83 -67.61
N LEU A 1100 -33.08 -28.61 -68.43
CA LEU A 1100 -31.99 -28.10 -69.28
C LEU A 1100 -32.41 -27.84 -70.72
N SER A 1101 -33.51 -28.44 -71.18
CA SER A 1101 -34.07 -28.21 -72.52
C SER A 1101 -35.41 -27.46 -72.43
N ASP A 1102 -36.52 -28.18 -72.29
CA ASP A 1102 -37.89 -27.66 -72.44
C ASP A 1102 -38.28 -26.63 -71.37
N ARG A 1103 -37.59 -26.64 -70.24
CA ARG A 1103 -37.86 -25.79 -69.06
C ARG A 1103 -36.64 -25.02 -68.56
N LEU A 1104 -35.73 -24.67 -69.47
CA LEU A 1104 -34.54 -23.91 -69.13
C LEU A 1104 -34.91 -22.56 -68.48
N GLY A 1105 -34.39 -22.34 -67.27
CA GLY A 1105 -34.65 -21.13 -66.48
C GLY A 1105 -35.81 -21.25 -65.48
N GLU A 1106 -36.64 -22.29 -65.56
CA GLU A 1106 -37.70 -22.53 -64.56
C GLU A 1106 -37.15 -23.05 -63.22
N ARG A 1107 -35.95 -23.65 -63.23
CA ARG A 1107 -35.28 -24.19 -62.03
C ARG A 1107 -33.96 -23.51 -61.78
N ARG A 1108 -33.64 -23.31 -60.50
CA ARG A 1108 -32.36 -22.75 -60.06
C ARG A 1108 -31.29 -23.83 -60.04
N ILE A 1109 -30.16 -23.54 -60.67
CA ILE A 1109 -28.96 -24.38 -60.62
C ILE A 1109 -28.32 -24.21 -59.23
N LEU A 1110 -28.08 -25.33 -58.55
CA LEU A 1110 -27.33 -25.37 -57.29
C LEU A 1110 -25.82 -25.29 -57.57
N ARG A 1111 -25.33 -26.17 -58.45
CA ARG A 1111 -23.92 -26.24 -58.86
C ARG A 1111 -23.75 -27.00 -60.17
N THR A 1112 -22.61 -26.81 -60.82
CA THR A 1112 -22.22 -27.46 -62.08
C THR A 1112 -20.85 -28.12 -61.92
N SER A 1113 -20.65 -29.27 -62.54
CA SER A 1113 -19.32 -29.90 -62.62
C SER A 1113 -18.41 -29.13 -63.58
N PRO A 1114 -17.08 -29.30 -63.51
CA PRO A 1114 -16.25 -28.97 -64.65
C PRO A 1114 -16.62 -29.84 -65.86
N LEU A 1115 -16.36 -29.35 -67.06
CA LEU A 1115 -16.39 -30.13 -68.28
C LEU A 1115 -15.32 -31.22 -68.17
N THR A 1116 -15.73 -32.47 -68.27
CA THR A 1116 -14.85 -33.64 -68.10
C THR A 1116 -14.77 -34.41 -69.40
N GLU A 1117 -13.56 -34.59 -69.90
CA GLU A 1117 -13.30 -35.34 -71.14
C GLU A 1117 -13.64 -36.82 -70.96
N VAL A 1118 -14.29 -37.41 -71.97
CA VAL A 1118 -14.57 -38.84 -72.00
C VAL A 1118 -13.29 -39.59 -72.39
N PRO A 1119 -12.84 -40.59 -71.62
CA PRO A 1119 -11.64 -41.37 -71.96
C PRO A 1119 -11.72 -41.99 -73.36
N PHE A 1120 -10.61 -41.97 -74.09
CA PHE A 1120 -10.50 -42.63 -75.38
C PHE A 1120 -10.36 -44.14 -75.20
N VAL A 1121 -11.20 -44.92 -75.89
CA VAL A 1121 -11.10 -46.38 -75.98
C VAL A 1121 -10.82 -46.72 -77.45
N CYS A 1122 -9.73 -47.45 -77.72
CA CYS A 1122 -9.43 -47.93 -79.07
C CYS A 1122 -10.64 -48.72 -79.62
N CYS A 1123 -11.24 -48.21 -80.69
CA CYS A 1123 -12.29 -48.92 -81.39
C CYS A 1123 -11.75 -50.25 -81.94
N THR A 1124 -12.45 -51.36 -81.67
CA THR A 1124 -12.19 -52.68 -82.27
C THR A 1124 -12.69 -52.79 -83.72
N ASN A 1125 -13.38 -51.77 -84.23
CA ASN A 1125 -13.84 -51.66 -85.63
C ASN A 1125 -13.25 -50.41 -86.34
N CYS A 1126 -11.98 -50.08 -86.06
CA CYS A 1126 -11.20 -49.17 -86.89
C CYS A 1126 -10.74 -49.85 -88.18
#